data_AF-A0A8H4IH39-F1
#
_entry.id   AF-A0A8H4IH39-F1
#
_cell.length_a   1.000
_cell.length_b   1.000
_cell.length_c   1.000
_cell.angle_alpha   90.00
_cell.angle_beta   90.00
_cell.angle_gamma   90.00
#
_symmetry.space_group_name_H-M   'P 1'
#
loop_
_entity.id
_entity.type
_entity.pdbx_description
1 polymer ?
#
loop_
_entity_poly.entity_id
_entity_poly.type
_entity_poly.pdbx_seq_one_letter_code
_entity_poly.pdbx_strand_id
1 'polypeptide(L)'
;MEEIKRQVGIFHGASKAYVWLHSFGVRELERVVSPIIDLGDRIIFSPKLPGDWTRYLGSQIRPVLQAMRELLEDPWFTSLWTLQEATLRRDALLLSRDALPVTLEGPNDVQLFLSSFVDRFDAIFRHLTGALEEHSLHENCTGDAQDILRTIQKAGLNFFNARNPNVLYGAARHRQTQFPADRIFGIMAIFRVRVAPSVGLATSPDPQALEELQDMFAHTLNTRSPIGGQCFVHLGEPQDGKSWRITQNSAVPEALQEWDGERYVHSSSIVAKQGGSGRTLCSKIPVALDKLEQKRAHLGLDGSSTMLRTRSRSLLDAALQRKPYICQSCLRNRRPPPSCRPIPIQPATRYLHADARLHDDVVPFRKQLKDEERRKRAEAGGKKGRKNNTNGKPKGADPRLEKWELTVGIEIHAELNTARKLFSTAATSTADAPNTHVALFDVAFPGTQPHFQRETLIPALRAALALGCEIQPKSSFDRKHYFYQDQPQGYQITQYYEPFARNGALTLHAHDGIDPRDAPSLTVGIKQIQMEQDTAKTIAQPPSTHLLDFNRVSHPLVEIITLPHIHHPATAAACVRKIQAILKSVDAATAGMEVGGLRADVNVSVRGRGEAGAHAYHGVAGLGARTEIKNLSSFKAVEDAIVAERDRQIAVLEAGGAVEGETRGWTLGSTETRKLRGKEGEVDYRYMPDPDLGPVVVGADLVEFLREGLPQLPDETVKTLVEDGRYGLTVKDAKTLVGLDTGDRLDYYFDVVEILNQRTTAEERVSMKLGKAAGNWVLMELGGLITTADIAWSEDIVSSQQLASIILHLQRRQITGPTAKQLLARVFYGDQRPVEKIIEEENLLLRPMTRDEYLSLVQEVLNDNPDTITAIKERGQTGKLMFLVGQTVRRGEDGRVEAKKAEEMLRELLEIPA
;
A
#
# COMPACT_ATOMS: atom_id res chain seq x y z
N MET A 1 -26.31 -5.50 9.43
CA MET A 1 -27.78 -5.62 9.64
C MET A 1 -28.48 -6.21 8.43
N GLU A 2 -28.29 -5.70 7.21
CA GLU A 2 -28.77 -6.40 6.02
C GLU A 2 -28.07 -7.73 5.75
N GLU A 3 -26.76 -7.82 5.98
CA GLU A 3 -26.01 -9.09 5.83
C GLU A 3 -26.42 -10.12 6.89
N ILE A 4 -26.76 -9.65 8.10
CA ILE A 4 -27.35 -10.48 9.16
C ILE A 4 -28.78 -10.89 8.77
N LYS A 5 -29.59 -9.99 8.19
CA LYS A 5 -30.90 -10.34 7.59
C LYS A 5 -30.75 -11.34 6.44
N ARG A 6 -29.65 -11.32 5.69
CA ARG A 6 -29.32 -12.29 4.63
C ARG A 6 -28.83 -13.62 5.18
N GLN A 7 -28.02 -13.63 6.24
CA GLN A 7 -27.64 -14.86 6.95
C GLN A 7 -28.85 -15.50 7.64
N VAL A 8 -29.72 -14.70 8.28
CA VAL A 8 -31.06 -15.12 8.72
C VAL A 8 -31.91 -15.58 7.52
N GLY A 9 -31.72 -14.97 6.35
CA GLY A 9 -32.31 -15.32 5.06
C GLY A 9 -31.94 -16.72 4.55
N ILE A 10 -30.69 -17.16 4.73
CA ILE A 10 -30.22 -18.53 4.42
C ILE A 10 -31.01 -19.56 5.23
N PHE A 11 -31.39 -19.21 6.47
CA PHE A 11 -32.19 -20.05 7.36
C PHE A 11 -33.71 -19.83 7.24
N HIS A 12 -34.18 -18.75 6.60
CA HIS A 12 -35.60 -18.47 6.37
C HIS A 12 -36.28 -19.44 5.38
N GLY A 13 -35.49 -20.15 4.56
CA GLY A 13 -35.99 -21.23 3.70
C GLY A 13 -35.99 -22.62 4.36
N ALA A 14 -35.36 -22.78 5.54
CA ALA A 14 -35.28 -24.06 6.23
C ALA A 14 -36.49 -24.24 7.16
N SER A 15 -37.37 -25.18 6.84
CA SER A 15 -38.60 -25.45 7.60
C SER A 15 -38.37 -25.90 9.05
N LYS A 16 -37.22 -26.52 9.35
CA LYS A 16 -36.81 -26.96 10.71
C LYS A 16 -35.28 -26.89 10.88
N ALA A 17 -34.82 -26.71 12.12
CA ALA A 17 -33.41 -26.73 12.52
C ALA A 17 -33.18 -27.78 13.62
N TYR A 18 -31.98 -28.37 13.66
CA TYR A 18 -31.62 -29.41 14.63
C TYR A 18 -30.23 -29.18 15.21
N VAL A 19 -30.09 -29.47 16.50
CA VAL A 19 -28.82 -29.52 17.21
C VAL A 19 -28.60 -30.96 17.64
N TRP A 20 -27.50 -31.55 17.22
CA TRP A 20 -27.18 -32.94 17.54
C TRP A 20 -26.17 -32.99 18.69
N LEU A 21 -26.47 -33.73 19.75
CA LEU A 21 -25.54 -34.00 20.83
C LEU A 21 -24.73 -35.25 20.57
N HIS A 22 -23.44 -35.17 20.87
CA HIS A 22 -22.53 -36.28 20.61
C HIS A 22 -22.55 -37.35 21.70
N SER A 23 -22.77 -36.94 22.95
CA SER A 23 -22.38 -37.73 24.12
C SER A 23 -23.56 -38.43 24.82
N PHE A 24 -24.79 -38.01 24.55
CA PHE A 24 -25.97 -38.45 25.32
C PHE A 24 -27.00 -39.17 24.45
N GLY A 25 -27.42 -40.38 24.88
CA GLY A 25 -28.66 -40.98 24.40
C GLY A 25 -29.90 -40.25 24.95
N VAL A 26 -31.10 -40.51 24.42
CA VAL A 26 -32.35 -39.81 24.82
C VAL A 26 -32.58 -39.83 26.34
N ARG A 27 -32.53 -41.01 26.97
CA ARG A 27 -32.74 -41.17 28.42
C ARG A 27 -31.64 -40.53 29.28
N GLU A 28 -30.41 -40.55 28.80
CA GLU A 28 -29.28 -39.92 29.49
C GLU A 28 -29.40 -38.40 29.43
N LEU A 29 -29.84 -37.87 28.28
CA LEU A 29 -30.05 -36.45 28.11
C LEU A 29 -31.19 -35.93 28.99
N GLU A 30 -32.31 -36.65 29.08
CA GLU A 30 -33.42 -36.31 29.98
C GLU A 30 -32.95 -36.21 31.43
N ARG A 31 -32.15 -37.18 31.89
CA ARG A 31 -31.54 -37.17 33.24
C ARG A 31 -30.64 -35.95 33.46
N VAL A 32 -29.86 -35.55 32.46
CA VAL A 32 -28.92 -34.42 32.53
C VAL A 32 -29.68 -33.08 32.50
N VAL A 33 -30.71 -32.95 31.68
CA VAL A 33 -31.39 -31.68 31.43
C VAL A 33 -32.48 -31.40 32.48
N SER A 34 -33.14 -32.42 33.02
CA SER A 34 -34.24 -32.29 33.99
C SER A 34 -33.89 -31.41 35.22
N PRO A 35 -32.75 -31.58 35.92
CA PRO A 35 -32.42 -30.72 37.06
C PRO A 35 -32.27 -29.23 36.70
N ILE A 36 -31.72 -28.94 35.51
CA ILE A 36 -31.53 -27.56 35.01
C ILE A 36 -32.89 -26.94 34.68
N ILE A 37 -33.80 -27.74 34.12
CA ILE A 37 -35.18 -27.33 33.83
C ILE A 37 -35.95 -27.05 35.11
N ASP A 38 -35.95 -27.98 36.05
CA ASP A 38 -36.71 -27.86 37.30
C ASP A 38 -36.29 -26.63 38.12
N LEU A 39 -34.99 -26.37 38.24
CA LEU A 39 -34.48 -25.18 38.91
C LEU A 39 -34.80 -23.90 38.11
N GLY A 40 -34.54 -23.93 36.80
CA GLY A 40 -34.79 -22.80 35.90
C GLY A 40 -36.26 -22.40 35.88
N ASP A 41 -37.20 -23.34 35.81
CA ASP A 41 -38.65 -23.09 35.80
C ASP A 41 -39.09 -22.43 37.09
N ARG A 42 -38.61 -22.93 38.23
CA ARG A 42 -38.99 -22.38 39.53
C ARG A 42 -38.46 -20.95 39.71
N ILE A 43 -37.26 -20.67 39.20
CA ILE A 43 -36.70 -19.31 39.17
C ILE A 43 -37.50 -18.39 38.22
N ILE A 44 -37.86 -18.88 37.03
CA ILE A 44 -38.56 -18.09 36.00
C ILE A 44 -40.01 -17.81 36.41
N PHE A 45 -40.74 -18.83 36.87
CA PHE A 45 -42.19 -18.77 37.10
C PHE A 45 -42.58 -18.45 38.55
N SER A 46 -41.63 -18.45 39.49
CA SER A 46 -41.89 -18.08 40.90
C SER A 46 -40.78 -17.20 41.48
N PRO A 47 -40.68 -15.91 41.06
CA PRO A 47 -39.62 -15.00 41.52
C PRO A 47 -39.69 -14.68 43.03
N LYS A 48 -40.82 -14.99 43.70
CA LYS A 48 -40.92 -15.00 45.17
C LYS A 48 -40.76 -16.44 45.66
N LEU A 49 -39.51 -16.79 45.87
CA LEU A 49 -39.11 -18.13 46.25
C LEU A 49 -39.52 -18.43 47.71
N PRO A 50 -39.74 -19.71 48.09
CA PRO A 50 -40.23 -20.07 49.43
C PRO A 50 -39.32 -19.54 50.55
N GLY A 51 -39.87 -19.26 51.73
CA GLY A 51 -39.16 -18.65 52.88
C GLY A 51 -37.95 -19.43 53.45
N ASP A 52 -37.56 -20.55 52.85
CA ASP A 52 -36.32 -21.29 53.14
C ASP A 52 -35.56 -21.61 51.83
N TRP A 53 -35.39 -20.56 51.01
CA TRP A 53 -34.72 -20.59 49.71
C TRP A 53 -33.31 -21.19 49.79
N THR A 54 -32.64 -20.96 50.92
CA THR A 54 -31.30 -21.42 51.19
C THR A 54 -31.22 -22.95 51.33
N ARG A 55 -32.24 -23.58 51.95
CA ARG A 55 -32.35 -25.04 52.06
C ARG A 55 -32.74 -25.69 50.74
N TYR A 56 -33.62 -25.04 49.96
CA TYR A 56 -34.02 -25.52 48.64
C TYR A 56 -32.85 -25.54 47.66
N LEU A 57 -32.12 -24.43 47.53
CA LEU A 57 -30.92 -24.33 46.70
C LEU A 57 -29.86 -25.34 47.14
N GLY A 58 -29.65 -25.55 48.45
CA GLY A 58 -28.68 -26.54 48.93
C GLY A 58 -28.97 -27.97 48.48
N SER A 59 -30.24 -28.34 48.27
CA SER A 59 -30.62 -29.66 47.77
C SER A 59 -30.53 -29.80 46.23
N GLN A 60 -30.65 -28.69 45.48
CA GLN A 60 -30.77 -28.70 44.01
C GLN A 60 -29.51 -28.19 43.29
N ILE A 61 -28.66 -27.39 43.94
CA ILE A 61 -27.47 -26.80 43.35
C ILE A 61 -26.47 -27.85 42.86
N ARG A 62 -26.25 -28.93 43.62
CA ARG A 62 -25.28 -29.97 43.25
C ARG A 62 -25.73 -30.81 42.05
N PRO A 63 -26.99 -31.31 41.98
CA PRO A 63 -27.52 -31.92 40.77
C PRO A 63 -27.41 -31.02 39.54
N VAL A 64 -27.71 -29.73 39.68
CA VAL A 64 -27.60 -28.76 38.58
C VAL A 64 -26.15 -28.53 38.16
N LEU A 65 -25.22 -28.35 39.10
CA LEU A 65 -23.80 -28.22 38.77
C LEU A 65 -23.25 -29.46 38.04
N GLN A 66 -23.64 -30.65 38.49
CA GLN A 66 -23.24 -31.91 37.84
C GLN A 66 -23.82 -32.01 36.42
N ALA A 67 -25.13 -31.76 36.28
CA ALA A 67 -25.80 -31.70 34.98
C ALA A 67 -25.15 -30.71 34.01
N MET A 68 -24.76 -29.53 34.51
CA MET A 68 -24.10 -28.50 33.71
C MET A 68 -22.72 -28.93 33.25
N ARG A 69 -21.94 -29.58 34.11
CA ARG A 69 -20.62 -30.11 33.71
C ARG A 69 -20.77 -31.17 32.64
N GLU A 70 -21.65 -32.14 32.83
CA GLU A 70 -21.90 -33.20 31.85
C GLU A 70 -22.33 -32.58 30.50
N LEU A 71 -23.33 -31.70 30.49
CA LEU A 71 -23.83 -31.13 29.24
C LEU A 71 -22.85 -30.18 28.55
N LEU A 72 -22.10 -29.38 29.31
CA LEU A 72 -21.11 -28.43 28.76
C LEU A 72 -19.75 -29.07 28.46
N GLU A 73 -19.59 -30.36 28.76
CA GLU A 73 -18.45 -31.15 28.27
C GLU A 73 -18.76 -31.81 26.92
N ASP A 74 -20.02 -31.80 26.48
CA ASP A 74 -20.37 -32.26 25.14
C ASP A 74 -19.81 -31.30 24.08
N PRO A 75 -18.94 -31.78 23.18
CA PRO A 75 -18.26 -30.94 22.20
C PRO A 75 -19.23 -30.32 21.19
N TRP A 76 -20.40 -30.93 20.96
CA TRP A 76 -21.38 -30.43 20.02
C TRP A 76 -22.31 -29.43 20.69
N PHE A 77 -22.77 -29.69 21.92
CA PHE A 77 -23.53 -28.70 22.69
C PHE A 77 -22.75 -27.40 22.90
N THR A 78 -21.45 -27.53 23.20
CA THR A 78 -20.56 -26.40 23.35
C THR A 78 -19.94 -25.93 22.05
N SER A 79 -20.37 -26.38 20.89
CA SER A 79 -19.95 -25.74 19.64
C SER A 79 -20.49 -24.31 19.57
N LEU A 80 -19.70 -23.39 19.01
CA LEU A 80 -20.16 -22.03 18.72
C LEU A 80 -21.44 -22.06 17.87
N TRP A 81 -21.54 -23.05 16.98
CA TRP A 81 -22.68 -23.27 16.09
C TRP A 81 -23.97 -23.56 16.87
N THR A 82 -23.96 -24.50 17.81
CA THR A 82 -25.15 -24.85 18.62
C THR A 82 -25.69 -23.67 19.43
N LEU A 83 -24.78 -22.88 20.01
CA LEU A 83 -25.16 -21.72 20.82
C LEU A 83 -25.61 -20.52 19.97
N GLN A 84 -25.10 -20.40 18.74
CA GLN A 84 -25.59 -19.45 17.73
C GLN A 84 -26.98 -19.83 17.20
N GLU A 85 -27.20 -21.11 16.87
CA GLU A 85 -28.51 -21.64 16.46
C GLU A 85 -29.57 -21.43 17.55
N ALA A 86 -29.23 -21.63 18.84
CA ALA A 86 -30.15 -21.33 19.95
C ALA A 86 -30.65 -19.88 19.98
N THR A 87 -29.85 -18.95 19.47
CA THR A 87 -30.16 -17.52 19.46
C THR A 87 -30.88 -17.10 18.15
N LEU A 88 -30.48 -17.67 17.02
CA LEU A 88 -30.98 -17.32 15.68
C LEU A 88 -32.21 -18.14 15.25
N ARG A 89 -32.33 -19.39 15.71
CA ARG A 89 -33.42 -20.35 15.44
C ARG A 89 -33.96 -20.88 16.76
N ARG A 90 -34.85 -20.09 17.38
CA ARG A 90 -35.46 -20.43 18.67
C ARG A 90 -36.31 -21.73 18.64
N ASP A 91 -36.69 -22.17 17.44
CA ASP A 91 -37.45 -23.38 17.10
C ASP A 91 -36.57 -24.62 16.81
N ALA A 92 -35.25 -24.56 17.04
CA ALA A 92 -34.36 -25.70 16.81
C ALA A 92 -34.62 -26.86 17.79
N LEU A 93 -34.62 -28.09 17.27
CA LEU A 93 -34.82 -29.32 18.03
C LEU A 93 -33.50 -29.95 18.46
N LEU A 94 -33.44 -30.46 19.70
CA LEU A 94 -32.27 -31.18 20.20
C LEU A 94 -32.39 -32.67 19.86
N LEU A 95 -31.36 -33.22 19.23
CA LEU A 95 -31.23 -34.63 18.89
C LEU A 95 -30.20 -35.27 19.84
N SER A 96 -30.54 -36.44 20.34
CA SER A 96 -29.58 -37.31 21.05
C SER A 96 -28.49 -37.84 20.12
N ARG A 97 -27.46 -38.48 20.67
CA ARG A 97 -26.39 -39.18 19.92
C ARG A 97 -26.93 -40.11 18.84
N ASP A 98 -28.08 -40.72 19.10
CA ASP A 98 -28.71 -41.68 18.18
C ASP A 98 -29.65 -40.99 17.16
N ALA A 99 -29.53 -39.66 16.99
CA ALA A 99 -30.34 -38.81 16.11
C ALA A 99 -31.85 -38.81 16.40
N LEU A 100 -32.25 -39.28 17.59
CA LEU A 100 -33.64 -39.22 18.04
C LEU A 100 -33.92 -37.86 18.69
N PRO A 101 -35.05 -37.20 18.35
CA PRO A 101 -35.46 -35.96 18.99
C PRO A 101 -35.77 -36.19 20.47
N VAL A 102 -35.35 -35.26 21.31
CA VAL A 102 -35.63 -35.32 22.74
C VAL A 102 -36.89 -34.52 23.06
N THR A 103 -37.90 -35.23 23.54
CA THR A 103 -39.19 -34.66 23.95
C THR A 103 -39.30 -34.78 25.46
N LEU A 104 -39.28 -33.67 26.19
CA LEU A 104 -39.52 -33.70 27.63
C LEU A 104 -41.01 -33.68 27.92
N GLU A 105 -41.47 -34.56 28.79
CA GLU A 105 -42.86 -34.56 29.25
C GLU A 105 -43.12 -33.31 30.11
N GLY A 106 -43.88 -32.37 29.56
CA GLY A 106 -44.33 -31.17 30.27
C GLY A 106 -45.54 -30.52 29.58
N PRO A 107 -46.40 -29.77 30.29
CA PRO A 107 -47.75 -29.47 29.80
C PRO A 107 -47.86 -28.46 28.65
N ASN A 108 -46.77 -27.82 28.19
CA ASN A 108 -46.83 -26.85 27.11
C ASN A 108 -45.56 -26.88 26.22
N ASP A 109 -45.78 -27.08 24.92
CA ASP A 109 -44.89 -26.82 23.78
C ASP A 109 -43.56 -27.59 23.65
N VAL A 110 -43.63 -28.77 23.02
CA VAL A 110 -42.48 -29.56 22.53
C VAL A 110 -41.90 -28.99 21.20
N GLN A 111 -41.87 -27.67 21.03
CA GLN A 111 -41.30 -27.04 19.81
C GLN A 111 -40.12 -26.08 20.08
N LEU A 112 -39.81 -25.72 21.33
CA LEU A 112 -38.76 -24.74 21.66
C LEU A 112 -37.77 -25.23 22.74
N PHE A 113 -37.13 -26.38 22.49
CA PHE A 113 -36.24 -26.98 23.48
C PHE A 113 -35.00 -26.12 23.78
N LEU A 114 -34.25 -25.72 22.75
CA LEU A 114 -32.92 -25.12 22.91
C LEU A 114 -32.96 -23.67 23.44
N SER A 115 -33.93 -22.88 22.99
CA SER A 115 -34.13 -21.50 23.46
C SER A 115 -34.59 -21.46 24.93
N SER A 116 -35.49 -22.36 25.34
CA SER A 116 -35.91 -22.49 26.74
C SER A 116 -34.73 -22.78 27.67
N PHE A 117 -33.74 -23.52 27.19
CA PHE A 117 -32.59 -23.94 27.97
C PHE A 117 -31.59 -22.79 28.20
N VAL A 118 -31.39 -21.94 27.19
CA VAL A 118 -30.60 -20.70 27.31
C VAL A 118 -31.26 -19.72 28.28
N ASP A 119 -32.58 -19.55 28.20
CA ASP A 119 -33.32 -18.66 29.11
C ASP A 119 -33.23 -19.12 30.57
N ARG A 120 -33.22 -20.45 30.82
CA ARG A 120 -33.01 -21.04 32.15
C ARG A 120 -31.60 -20.82 32.69
N PHE A 121 -30.58 -20.96 31.84
CA PHE A 121 -29.20 -20.66 32.24
C PHE A 121 -29.01 -19.19 32.60
N ASP A 122 -29.60 -18.28 31.82
CA ASP A 122 -29.59 -16.85 32.13
C ASP A 122 -30.30 -16.55 33.46
N ALA A 123 -31.45 -17.18 33.69
CA ALA A 123 -32.20 -17.04 34.93
C ALA A 123 -31.41 -17.53 36.16
N ILE A 124 -30.78 -18.71 36.05
CA ILE A 124 -29.88 -19.28 37.07
C ILE A 124 -28.68 -18.35 37.30
N PHE A 125 -28.03 -17.87 36.23
CA PHE A 125 -26.87 -16.99 36.31
C PHE A 125 -27.20 -15.68 37.04
N ARG A 126 -28.28 -14.99 36.65
CA ARG A 126 -28.69 -13.71 37.28
C ARG A 126 -29.05 -13.89 38.74
N HIS A 127 -29.83 -14.93 39.08
CA HIS A 127 -30.27 -15.14 40.45
C HIS A 127 -29.14 -15.59 41.38
N LEU A 128 -28.24 -16.48 40.94
CA LEU A 128 -27.09 -16.88 41.75
C LEU A 128 -26.10 -15.73 41.94
N THR A 129 -25.91 -14.87 40.93
CA THR A 129 -25.07 -13.67 41.05
C THR A 129 -25.64 -12.73 42.11
N GLY A 130 -26.93 -12.41 42.05
CA GLY A 130 -27.59 -11.57 43.06
C GLY A 130 -27.54 -12.19 44.47
N ALA A 131 -27.79 -13.50 44.60
CA ALA A 131 -27.76 -14.17 45.90
C ALA A 131 -26.34 -14.19 46.55
N LEU A 132 -25.29 -14.24 45.74
CA LEU A 132 -23.91 -14.13 46.21
C LEU A 132 -23.54 -12.69 46.60
N GLU A 133 -24.00 -11.69 45.85
CA GLU A 133 -23.79 -10.26 46.14
C GLU A 133 -24.52 -9.83 47.42
N GLU A 134 -25.71 -10.39 47.68
CA GLU A 134 -26.52 -10.14 48.88
C GLU A 134 -26.10 -10.97 50.10
N HIS A 135 -25.10 -11.85 49.97
CA HIS A 135 -24.70 -12.83 51.00
C HIS A 135 -25.86 -13.69 51.55
N SER A 136 -26.86 -13.99 50.71
CA SER A 136 -28.10 -14.68 51.11
C SER A 136 -28.03 -16.21 50.96
N LEU A 137 -26.88 -16.76 50.57
CA LEU A 137 -26.61 -18.19 50.49
C LEU A 137 -25.95 -18.73 51.76
N HIS A 138 -26.33 -19.94 52.17
CA HIS A 138 -25.71 -20.67 53.28
C HIS A 138 -24.26 -21.04 52.90
N GLU A 139 -23.33 -21.01 53.86
CA GLU A 139 -21.89 -21.23 53.64
C GLU A 139 -21.58 -22.50 52.83
N ASN A 140 -22.29 -23.60 53.12
CA ASN A 140 -22.17 -24.89 52.43
C ASN A 140 -22.61 -24.89 50.93
N CYS A 141 -23.24 -23.83 50.44
CA CYS A 141 -23.77 -23.71 49.08
C CYS A 141 -23.07 -22.60 48.26
N THR A 142 -22.37 -21.68 48.94
CA THR A 142 -21.64 -20.56 48.33
C THR A 142 -20.58 -21.04 47.34
N GLY A 143 -19.82 -22.10 47.69
CA GLY A 143 -18.80 -22.66 46.80
C GLY A 143 -19.39 -23.28 45.52
N ASP A 144 -20.45 -24.08 45.67
CA ASP A 144 -21.12 -24.72 44.54
C ASP A 144 -21.78 -23.67 43.61
N ALA A 145 -22.35 -22.59 44.16
CA ALA A 145 -22.90 -21.48 43.38
C ALA A 145 -21.82 -20.72 42.58
N GLN A 146 -20.65 -20.46 43.19
CA GLN A 146 -19.52 -19.86 42.49
C GLN A 146 -18.98 -20.76 41.37
N ASP A 147 -19.01 -22.08 41.56
CA ASP A 147 -18.65 -23.05 40.51
C ASP A 147 -19.62 -23.04 39.34
N ILE A 148 -20.92 -22.94 39.59
CA ILE A 148 -21.94 -22.80 38.54
C ILE A 148 -21.66 -21.53 37.73
N LEU A 149 -21.50 -20.37 38.39
CA LEU A 149 -21.25 -19.10 37.70
C LEU A 149 -19.96 -19.14 36.87
N ARG A 150 -18.88 -19.71 37.41
CA ARG A 150 -17.63 -19.89 36.67
C ARG A 150 -17.81 -20.78 35.45
N THR A 151 -18.61 -21.84 35.56
CA THR A 151 -18.88 -22.77 34.45
C THR A 151 -19.67 -22.07 33.33
N ILE A 152 -20.70 -21.30 33.68
CA ILE A 152 -21.49 -20.49 32.73
C ILE A 152 -20.60 -19.46 32.02
N GLN A 153 -19.78 -18.73 32.77
CA GLN A 153 -18.87 -17.72 32.21
C GLN A 153 -17.80 -18.34 31.30
N LYS A 154 -17.21 -19.47 31.71
CA LYS A 154 -16.23 -20.21 30.89
C LYS A 154 -16.82 -20.67 29.56
N ALA A 155 -18.07 -21.14 29.59
CA ALA A 155 -18.81 -21.54 28.39
C ALA A 155 -19.25 -20.36 27.50
N GLY A 156 -19.15 -19.11 27.99
CA GLY A 156 -19.62 -17.91 27.30
C GLY A 156 -21.13 -17.68 27.41
N LEU A 157 -21.80 -18.41 28.31
CA LEU A 157 -23.26 -18.46 28.42
C LEU A 157 -23.90 -17.19 29.01
N ASN A 158 -23.11 -16.37 29.68
CA ASN A 158 -23.51 -15.10 30.29
C ASN A 158 -23.71 -13.95 29.28
N PHE A 159 -23.46 -14.18 27.99
CA PHE A 159 -23.59 -13.16 26.94
C PHE A 159 -24.77 -13.40 25.97
N PHE A 160 -25.47 -14.55 26.04
CA PHE A 160 -26.48 -14.95 25.05
C PHE A 160 -27.75 -14.10 25.02
N ASN A 161 -28.08 -13.40 26.10
CA ASN A 161 -29.21 -12.48 26.11
C ASN A 161 -28.93 -11.14 25.38
N ALA A 162 -27.72 -10.96 24.84
CA ALA A 162 -27.41 -9.85 23.97
C ALA A 162 -28.15 -10.00 22.62
N ARG A 163 -29.16 -9.15 22.39
CA ARG A 163 -29.84 -9.04 21.08
C ARG A 163 -28.93 -8.54 19.95
N ASN A 164 -27.66 -8.24 20.25
CA ASN A 164 -26.67 -7.77 19.29
C ASN A 164 -25.75 -8.95 18.87
N PRO A 165 -25.91 -9.49 17.65
CA PRO A 165 -25.10 -10.62 17.19
C PRO A 165 -23.60 -10.29 17.14
N ASN A 166 -23.21 -9.03 16.96
CA ASN A 166 -21.80 -8.63 16.96
C ASN A 166 -21.16 -8.72 18.35
N VAL A 167 -21.94 -8.53 19.42
CA VAL A 167 -21.48 -8.75 20.80
C VAL A 167 -21.21 -10.23 21.02
N LEU A 168 -22.03 -11.11 20.45
CA LEU A 168 -21.85 -12.57 20.51
C LEU A 168 -20.59 -13.02 19.74
N TYR A 169 -20.36 -12.49 18.54
CA TYR A 169 -19.13 -12.75 17.77
C TYR A 169 -17.87 -12.20 18.47
N GLY A 170 -17.94 -11.00 19.03
CA GLY A 170 -16.84 -10.39 19.78
C GLY A 170 -16.56 -11.09 21.11
N ALA A 171 -17.58 -11.65 21.77
CA ALA A 171 -17.42 -12.43 23.00
C ALA A 171 -16.84 -13.84 22.73
N ALA A 172 -17.09 -14.42 21.54
CA ALA A 172 -16.58 -15.74 21.15
C ALA A 172 -15.04 -15.83 21.23
N ARG A 173 -14.30 -14.75 20.95
CA ARG A 173 -12.83 -14.70 21.07
C ARG A 173 -12.31 -14.85 22.50
N HIS A 174 -13.16 -14.62 23.50
CA HIS A 174 -12.84 -14.72 24.92
C HIS A 174 -13.30 -16.04 25.55
N ARG A 175 -13.91 -16.93 24.76
CA ARG A 175 -14.43 -18.22 25.22
C ARG A 175 -13.31 -19.21 25.54
N GLN A 176 -13.40 -19.89 26.67
CA GLN A 176 -12.43 -20.90 27.10
C GLN A 176 -13.04 -22.30 27.02
N THR A 177 -12.87 -22.96 25.88
CA THR A 177 -13.37 -24.31 25.66
C THR A 177 -12.40 -25.38 26.17
N GLN A 178 -12.92 -26.56 26.49
CA GLN A 178 -12.11 -27.70 26.93
C GLN A 178 -11.40 -28.37 25.75
N PHE A 179 -12.02 -28.40 24.57
CA PHE A 179 -11.42 -28.92 23.36
C PHE A 179 -11.12 -27.79 22.35
N PRO A 180 -9.94 -27.80 21.68
CA PRO A 180 -9.61 -26.82 20.64
C PRO A 180 -10.58 -26.80 19.45
N ALA A 181 -11.22 -27.94 19.17
CA ALA A 181 -12.23 -28.09 18.11
C ALA A 181 -13.49 -27.24 18.37
N ASP A 182 -13.79 -26.92 19.63
CA ASP A 182 -14.97 -26.13 20.02
C ASP A 182 -14.78 -24.62 19.75
N ARG A 183 -13.56 -24.19 19.38
CA ARG A 183 -13.19 -22.80 19.07
C ARG A 183 -13.45 -22.43 17.61
N ILE A 184 -14.45 -23.04 16.96
CA ILE A 184 -14.74 -22.84 15.54
C ILE A 184 -14.86 -21.34 15.22
N PHE A 185 -13.98 -20.85 14.34
CA PHE A 185 -14.02 -19.50 13.79
C PHE A 185 -14.77 -19.53 12.45
N GLY A 186 -16.08 -19.29 12.49
CA GLY A 186 -16.88 -18.89 11.33
C GLY A 186 -17.24 -19.99 10.31
N ILE A 187 -18.41 -19.84 9.71
CA ILE A 187 -18.81 -20.54 8.47
C ILE A 187 -18.30 -19.72 7.29
N MET A 188 -17.58 -20.36 6.36
CA MET A 188 -17.29 -19.81 5.03
C MET A 188 -18.32 -20.32 4.03
N ALA A 189 -19.02 -19.42 3.35
CA ALA A 189 -19.68 -19.70 2.08
C ALA A 189 -18.89 -18.98 0.98
N ILE A 190 -18.19 -19.73 0.12
CA ILE A 190 -17.62 -19.17 -1.11
C ILE A 190 -18.71 -19.27 -2.18
N PHE A 191 -19.18 -18.14 -2.70
CA PHE A 191 -19.97 -18.13 -3.92
C PHE A 191 -19.07 -17.78 -5.12
N ARG A 192 -19.15 -18.60 -6.18
CA ARG A 192 -18.68 -18.31 -7.54
C ARG A 192 -17.18 -18.01 -7.73
N VAL A 193 -16.28 -18.85 -7.22
CA VAL A 193 -14.88 -18.87 -7.71
C VAL A 193 -14.74 -19.92 -8.81
N ARG A 194 -14.74 -19.52 -10.08
CA ARG A 194 -14.21 -20.38 -11.15
C ARG A 194 -12.70 -20.25 -11.16
N VAL A 195 -12.01 -21.26 -10.66
CA VAL A 195 -10.57 -21.43 -10.90
C VAL A 195 -10.42 -21.90 -12.34
N ALA A 196 -9.87 -21.06 -13.21
CA ALA A 196 -9.48 -21.49 -14.55
C ALA A 196 -8.23 -22.37 -14.47
N PRO A 197 -8.06 -23.39 -15.34
CA PRO A 197 -6.84 -24.16 -15.38
C PRO A 197 -5.65 -23.26 -15.69
N SER A 198 -4.50 -23.56 -15.07
CA SER A 198 -3.20 -22.98 -15.38
C SER A 198 -2.99 -22.90 -16.89
N VAL A 199 -2.63 -21.72 -17.40
CA VAL A 199 -2.35 -21.50 -18.82
C VAL A 199 -1.27 -22.49 -19.27
N GLY A 200 -1.66 -23.50 -20.06
CA GLY A 200 -0.74 -24.52 -20.58
C GLY A 200 -1.37 -25.87 -20.96
N LEU A 201 -2.59 -26.20 -20.51
CA LEU A 201 -3.28 -27.44 -20.89
C LEU A 201 -4.42 -27.16 -21.88
N ALA A 202 -4.29 -27.67 -23.10
CA ALA A 202 -5.16 -27.39 -24.24
C ALA A 202 -6.51 -28.16 -24.24
N THR A 203 -6.99 -28.60 -23.08
CA THR A 203 -8.27 -29.29 -22.96
C THR A 203 -9.04 -28.73 -21.77
N SER A 204 -10.35 -28.50 -21.95
CA SER A 204 -11.26 -28.27 -20.82
C SER A 204 -11.08 -29.44 -19.83
N PRO A 205 -10.83 -29.20 -18.54
CA PRO A 205 -10.71 -30.29 -17.59
C PRO A 205 -12.02 -31.08 -17.60
N ASP A 206 -11.89 -32.40 -17.65
CA ASP A 206 -13.01 -33.33 -17.47
C ASP A 206 -13.73 -32.94 -16.16
N PRO A 207 -15.06 -32.70 -16.18
CA PRO A 207 -15.84 -32.44 -14.97
C PRO A 207 -15.57 -33.48 -13.87
N GLN A 208 -15.31 -34.72 -14.27
CA GLN A 208 -14.98 -35.82 -13.37
C GLN A 208 -13.60 -35.64 -12.73
N ALA A 209 -12.60 -35.15 -13.48
CA ALA A 209 -11.28 -34.81 -12.95
C ALA A 209 -11.31 -33.59 -12.00
N LEU A 210 -12.25 -32.66 -12.20
CA LEU A 210 -12.45 -31.52 -11.30
C LEU A 210 -13.09 -31.95 -9.97
N GLU A 211 -14.05 -32.88 -10.01
CA GLU A 211 -14.61 -33.53 -8.81
C GLU A 211 -13.54 -34.37 -8.09
N GLU A 212 -12.72 -35.14 -8.81
CA GLU A 212 -11.62 -35.92 -8.22
C GLU A 212 -10.56 -35.03 -7.54
N LEU A 213 -10.23 -33.87 -8.14
CA LEU A 213 -9.33 -32.89 -7.51
C LEU A 213 -9.96 -32.22 -6.27
N GLN A 214 -11.28 -32.02 -6.25
CA GLN A 214 -12.00 -31.54 -5.07
C GLN A 214 -11.95 -32.57 -3.94
N ASP A 215 -12.19 -33.84 -4.25
CA ASP A 215 -12.14 -34.93 -3.29
C ASP A 215 -10.72 -35.13 -2.76
N MET A 216 -9.69 -35.05 -3.61
CA MET A 216 -8.29 -35.10 -3.21
C MET A 216 -7.89 -33.92 -2.32
N PHE A 217 -8.35 -32.70 -2.64
CA PHE A 217 -8.07 -31.50 -1.84
C PHE A 217 -8.77 -31.59 -0.48
N ALA A 218 -10.05 -31.94 -0.43
CA ALA A 218 -10.82 -32.14 0.78
C ALA A 218 -10.22 -33.26 1.65
N HIS A 219 -9.83 -34.37 1.04
CA HIS A 219 -9.16 -35.48 1.72
C HIS A 219 -7.81 -35.05 2.30
N THR A 220 -6.98 -34.33 1.53
CA THR A 220 -5.66 -33.86 1.98
C THR A 220 -5.79 -32.82 3.09
N LEU A 221 -6.76 -31.91 3.00
CA LEU A 221 -7.04 -30.89 4.02
C LEU A 221 -7.55 -31.53 5.31
N ASN A 222 -8.50 -32.47 5.22
CA ASN A 222 -9.00 -33.25 6.36
C ASN A 222 -7.89 -34.06 7.05
N THR A 223 -6.99 -34.65 6.26
CA THR A 223 -5.91 -35.50 6.80
C THR A 223 -4.79 -34.66 7.43
N ARG A 224 -4.51 -33.46 6.91
CA ARG A 224 -3.43 -32.57 7.41
C ARG A 224 -3.88 -31.56 8.46
N SER A 225 -5.15 -31.16 8.45
CA SER A 225 -5.74 -30.21 9.41
C SER A 225 -7.25 -30.49 9.56
N PRO A 226 -7.65 -31.42 10.44
CA PRO A 226 -9.06 -31.76 10.69
C PRO A 226 -9.92 -30.53 11.06
N ILE A 227 -9.29 -29.49 11.61
CA ILE A 227 -9.89 -28.20 11.99
C ILE A 227 -10.32 -27.38 10.76
N GLY A 228 -9.60 -27.46 9.62
CA GLY A 228 -9.99 -26.82 8.36
C GLY A 228 -10.95 -27.67 7.50
N GLY A 229 -11.14 -28.92 7.88
CA GLY A 229 -11.94 -29.92 7.17
C GLY A 229 -13.45 -29.70 7.15
N GLN A 230 -13.95 -28.80 8.00
CA GLN A 230 -15.37 -28.48 8.12
C GLN A 230 -15.80 -27.26 7.29
N CYS A 231 -14.96 -26.82 6.34
CA CYS A 231 -15.28 -25.78 5.38
C CYS A 231 -16.14 -26.33 4.23
N PHE A 232 -17.31 -25.74 4.00
CA PHE A 232 -18.11 -26.01 2.80
C PHE A 232 -17.51 -25.28 1.59
N VAL A 233 -17.14 -26.03 0.54
CA VAL A 233 -16.80 -25.46 -0.77
C VAL A 233 -17.94 -25.79 -1.74
N HIS A 234 -18.69 -24.79 -2.17
CA HIS A 234 -19.78 -24.94 -3.15
C HIS A 234 -19.45 -24.14 -4.41
N LEU A 235 -19.49 -24.79 -5.58
CA LEU A 235 -19.22 -24.14 -6.88
C LEU A 235 -20.44 -24.11 -7.83
N GLY A 236 -21.62 -24.62 -7.41
CA GLY A 236 -22.85 -24.68 -8.23
C GLY A 236 -24.14 -24.30 -7.48
N GLU A 237 -25.22 -24.07 -8.23
CA GLU A 237 -26.56 -23.78 -7.68
C GLU A 237 -27.21 -25.04 -7.05
N PRO A 238 -27.97 -24.91 -5.95
CA PRO A 238 -28.72 -26.02 -5.38
C PRO A 238 -29.76 -26.55 -6.39
N GLN A 239 -29.89 -27.87 -6.51
CA GLN A 239 -30.99 -28.50 -7.25
C GLN A 239 -32.17 -28.79 -6.32
N ASP A 240 -33.40 -28.58 -6.79
CA ASP A 240 -34.61 -28.89 -6.04
C ASP A 240 -34.63 -30.37 -5.60
N GLY A 241 -34.99 -30.60 -4.33
CA GLY A 241 -35.11 -31.93 -3.75
C GLY A 241 -33.80 -32.60 -3.31
N LYS A 242 -32.66 -31.91 -3.38
CA LYS A 242 -31.38 -32.39 -2.83
C LYS A 242 -30.90 -31.48 -1.70
N SER A 243 -30.89 -31.97 -0.47
CA SER A 243 -30.23 -31.27 0.64
C SER A 243 -28.73 -31.20 0.39
N TRP A 244 -28.15 -30.06 0.78
CA TRP A 244 -26.72 -29.77 0.92
C TRP A 244 -25.91 -31.02 1.27
N ARG A 245 -25.08 -31.48 0.33
CA ARG A 245 -24.31 -32.72 0.44
C ARG A 245 -23.22 -32.52 1.49
N ILE A 246 -23.50 -32.92 2.73
CA ILE A 246 -22.46 -33.22 3.70
C ILE A 246 -21.60 -34.32 3.06
N THR A 247 -20.28 -34.15 3.08
CA THR A 247 -19.31 -35.07 2.46
C THR A 247 -19.65 -36.53 2.76
N GLN A 248 -19.35 -37.45 1.84
CA GLN A 248 -19.81 -38.86 1.78
C GLN A 248 -19.60 -39.79 3.01
N ASN A 249 -19.24 -39.27 4.18
CA ASN A 249 -19.26 -39.97 5.46
C ASN A 249 -20.39 -39.50 6.42
N SER A 250 -21.45 -38.87 5.92
CA SER A 250 -22.66 -38.59 6.71
C SER A 250 -23.90 -38.94 5.91
N ALA A 251 -24.61 -39.98 6.35
CA ALA A 251 -25.94 -40.32 5.84
C ALA A 251 -27.00 -39.70 6.76
N VAL A 252 -28.05 -39.12 6.18
CA VAL A 252 -29.28 -38.79 6.92
C VAL A 252 -29.91 -40.14 7.33
N PRO A 253 -30.10 -40.42 8.63
CA PRO A 253 -30.74 -41.64 9.09
C PRO A 253 -32.09 -41.85 8.42
N GLU A 254 -32.41 -43.09 8.04
CA GLU A 254 -33.65 -43.46 7.33
C GLU A 254 -34.91 -42.91 8.04
N ALA A 255 -34.89 -42.85 9.38
CA ALA A 255 -35.95 -42.29 10.22
C ALA A 255 -36.24 -40.80 10.01
N LEU A 256 -35.26 -40.02 9.52
CA LEU A 256 -35.41 -38.59 9.19
C LEU A 256 -35.74 -38.37 7.71
N GLN A 257 -35.63 -39.39 6.87
CA GLN A 257 -35.99 -39.32 5.44
C GLN A 257 -37.50 -39.45 5.23
N GLU A 258 -38.22 -40.10 6.15
CA GLU A 258 -39.68 -40.27 6.11
C GLU A 258 -40.46 -39.23 6.96
N TRP A 259 -39.78 -38.26 7.55
CA TRP A 259 -40.44 -37.30 8.45
C TRP A 259 -41.20 -36.21 7.69
N ASP A 260 -42.43 -36.51 7.26
CA ASP A 260 -43.42 -35.47 6.95
C ASP A 260 -44.06 -35.01 8.27
N GLY A 261 -44.11 -33.69 8.49
CA GLY A 261 -44.61 -33.09 9.72
C GLY A 261 -46.12 -33.20 9.93
N GLU A 262 -46.85 -33.92 9.08
CA GLU A 262 -48.32 -34.01 9.07
C GLU A 262 -48.86 -35.42 9.43
N ARG A 263 -48.04 -36.48 9.39
CA ARG A 263 -48.50 -37.87 9.58
C ARG A 263 -48.75 -38.37 11.01
N TYR A 264 -48.62 -37.53 12.04
CA TYR A 264 -48.97 -37.91 13.42
C TYR A 264 -50.11 -37.06 14.02
N VAL A 265 -51.17 -36.87 13.23
CA VAL A 265 -52.54 -36.58 13.66
C VAL A 265 -53.42 -37.26 12.59
N HIS A 266 -54.17 -38.36 12.75
CA HIS A 266 -55.11 -38.82 13.77
C HIS A 266 -55.50 -40.30 13.51
N SER A 267 -55.80 -41.06 14.56
CA SER A 267 -57.14 -41.66 14.81
C SER A 267 -57.09 -42.40 16.16
N SER A 268 -58.05 -42.29 17.08
CA SER A 268 -59.50 -42.19 16.92
C SER A 268 -60.18 -41.59 18.17
N SER A 269 -61.18 -40.73 17.93
CA SER A 269 -62.39 -40.41 18.71
C SER A 269 -62.45 -40.63 20.24
N ILE A 270 -62.85 -39.58 20.97
CA ILE A 270 -64.14 -39.49 21.68
C ILE A 270 -64.54 -38.01 21.85
N VAL A 271 -65.82 -37.76 21.62
CA VAL A 271 -66.59 -36.51 21.70
C VAL A 271 -66.85 -36.11 23.17
N ALA A 272 -66.76 -34.81 23.52
CA ALA A 272 -67.76 -34.09 24.34
C ALA A 272 -67.47 -32.59 24.55
N LYS A 273 -68.32 -31.78 23.92
CA LYS A 273 -68.93 -30.48 24.28
C LYS A 273 -68.55 -29.69 25.56
N GLN A 274 -68.55 -28.36 25.35
CA GLN A 274 -69.13 -27.24 26.14
C GLN A 274 -68.29 -26.49 27.20
N GLY A 275 -67.97 -25.21 26.88
CA GLY A 275 -68.55 -24.04 27.55
C GLY A 275 -67.75 -23.33 28.65
N GLY A 276 -67.68 -21.99 28.58
CA GLY A 276 -67.76 -21.12 29.76
C GLY A 276 -66.61 -20.15 30.08
N SER A 277 -66.76 -18.90 29.62
CA SER A 277 -66.62 -17.61 30.34
C SER A 277 -65.61 -17.39 31.49
N GLY A 278 -65.01 -16.19 31.46
CA GLY A 278 -64.80 -15.34 32.66
C GLY A 278 -63.33 -15.02 32.97
N ARG A 279 -62.82 -13.82 32.65
CA ARG A 279 -62.89 -12.55 33.41
C ARG A 279 -61.86 -12.42 34.54
N THR A 280 -61.04 -11.35 34.42
CA THR A 280 -60.71 -10.35 35.47
C THR A 280 -59.71 -10.79 36.57
N LEU A 281 -58.91 -9.95 37.24
CA LEU A 281 -58.73 -8.50 37.30
C LEU A 281 -57.47 -8.22 38.14
N CYS A 282 -56.90 -7.01 37.98
CA CYS A 282 -56.38 -6.13 39.06
C CYS A 282 -55.17 -6.57 39.93
N SER A 283 -54.35 -5.68 40.51
CA SER A 283 -54.08 -4.24 40.37
C SER A 283 -53.17 -3.80 41.53
N LYS A 284 -52.53 -2.62 41.36
CA LYS A 284 -52.06 -1.65 42.37
C LYS A 284 -50.68 -1.92 43.04
N ILE A 285 -49.63 -1.10 42.85
CA ILE A 285 -49.40 0.35 43.18
C ILE A 285 -49.23 0.53 44.72
N PRO A 286 -48.46 1.50 45.33
CA PRO A 286 -47.49 2.55 44.88
C PRO A 286 -46.21 2.81 45.77
N VAL A 287 -45.47 3.88 45.41
CA VAL A 287 -44.70 4.90 46.21
C VAL A 287 -43.39 4.52 46.94
N ALA A 288 -42.36 5.37 47.11
CA ALA A 288 -42.01 6.73 46.68
C ALA A 288 -40.58 7.13 47.15
N LEU A 289 -40.01 8.12 46.44
CA LEU A 289 -39.19 9.27 46.92
C LEU A 289 -37.77 9.11 47.56
N ASP A 290 -36.77 9.61 46.81
CA ASP A 290 -36.12 10.93 47.00
C ASP A 290 -34.74 11.06 47.72
N LYS A 291 -33.94 11.98 47.15
CA LYS A 291 -32.77 12.75 47.65
C LYS A 291 -31.31 12.21 47.59
N LEU A 292 -30.62 12.68 46.54
CA LEU A 292 -29.50 13.65 46.52
C LEU A 292 -28.41 13.64 47.64
N GLU A 293 -27.18 13.46 47.15
CA GLU A 293 -25.94 14.22 47.43
C GLU A 293 -25.78 15.05 48.72
N GLN A 294 -24.77 14.68 49.52
CA GLN A 294 -23.61 15.50 49.97
C GLN A 294 -23.17 15.07 51.38
N LYS A 295 -21.89 14.66 51.53
CA LYS A 295 -20.93 15.36 52.41
C LYS A 295 -19.54 14.73 52.40
N ARG A 296 -18.56 15.63 52.28
CA ARG A 296 -17.12 15.45 52.32
C ARG A 296 -16.58 15.93 53.68
N ALA A 297 -15.50 15.30 54.12
CA ALA A 297 -14.44 15.79 55.04
C ALA A 297 -14.58 15.60 56.58
N HIS A 298 -13.62 14.85 57.13
CA HIS A 298 -12.78 15.14 58.33
C HIS A 298 -11.51 14.26 58.20
N LEU A 299 -10.38 14.79 57.72
CA LEU A 299 -9.28 15.51 58.42
C LEU A 299 -8.32 14.58 59.21
N GLY A 300 -7.03 14.64 58.85
CA GLY A 300 -5.91 14.15 59.67
C GLY A 300 -4.62 13.91 58.88
N LEU A 301 -3.82 14.96 58.66
CA LEU A 301 -2.47 14.93 58.08
C LEU A 301 -1.41 14.63 59.16
N ASP A 302 -0.23 14.17 58.74
CA ASP A 302 1.16 14.54 59.17
C ASP A 302 2.14 13.42 58.73
N GLY A 303 3.39 13.59 58.26
CA GLY A 303 4.25 14.73 57.98
C GLY A 303 5.68 14.25 57.56
N SER A 304 6.27 14.90 56.55
CA SER A 304 7.69 15.20 56.28
C SER A 304 8.83 14.16 56.10
N SER A 305 9.73 14.51 55.14
CA SER A 305 11.22 14.49 55.18
C SER A 305 12.04 13.43 54.37
N THR A 306 12.51 13.89 53.20
CA THR A 306 13.91 13.96 52.67
C THR A 306 14.95 12.81 52.68
N MET A 307 15.48 12.57 51.48
CA MET A 307 16.89 12.32 51.04
C MET A 307 17.62 10.96 51.22
N LEU A 308 18.34 10.63 50.13
CA LEU A 308 19.68 10.00 49.99
C LEU A 308 19.84 8.48 49.70
N ARG A 309 20.49 8.27 48.54
CA ARG A 309 21.34 7.16 48.05
C ARG A 309 21.79 6.13 49.10
N THR A 310 21.78 4.84 48.76
CA THR A 310 22.98 4.04 48.40
C THR A 310 22.67 2.59 48.04
N ARG A 311 23.60 2.01 47.28
CA ARG A 311 23.67 0.62 46.80
C ARG A 311 23.85 -0.38 47.96
N SER A 312 23.25 -1.56 47.85
CA SER A 312 23.88 -2.81 48.27
C SER A 312 23.30 -4.00 47.52
N ARG A 313 24.22 -4.80 46.97
CA ARG A 313 23.98 -6.04 46.22
C ARG A 313 23.56 -7.19 47.13
N SER A 314 22.78 -8.08 46.52
CA SER A 314 22.76 -9.54 46.63
C SER A 314 22.40 -10.20 47.96
N LEU A 315 21.37 -11.04 47.89
CA LEU A 315 21.34 -12.51 48.12
C LEU A 315 19.88 -12.86 48.51
N LEU A 316 19.04 -13.26 47.55
CA LEU A 316 18.76 -14.64 47.12
C LEU A 316 17.58 -15.27 47.89
N ASP A 317 16.58 -15.67 47.10
CA ASP A 317 15.59 -16.74 47.27
C ASP A 317 14.49 -16.64 48.34
N ALA A 318 13.26 -16.36 47.90
CA ALA A 318 12.31 -17.44 47.58
C ALA A 318 10.98 -16.91 47.01
N ALA A 319 10.38 -17.71 46.11
CA ALA A 319 8.98 -17.68 45.66
C ALA A 319 8.56 -16.75 44.50
N LEU A 320 9.16 -16.98 43.32
CA LEU A 320 8.42 -16.87 42.04
C LEU A 320 8.73 -18.11 41.18
N GLN A 321 7.97 -19.19 41.39
CA GLN A 321 7.93 -20.33 40.48
C GLN A 321 6.55 -20.41 39.82
N ARG A 322 6.55 -20.24 38.49
CA ARG A 322 5.73 -20.98 37.52
C ARG A 322 6.20 -20.60 36.11
N LYS A 323 7.21 -21.33 35.60
CA LYS A 323 7.56 -21.34 34.17
C LYS A 323 6.92 -22.57 33.51
N PRO A 324 6.38 -22.45 32.28
CA PRO A 324 5.97 -23.59 31.49
C PRO A 324 7.18 -24.33 30.88
N TYR A 325 6.99 -25.63 30.71
CA TYR A 325 7.93 -26.65 30.23
C TYR A 325 8.40 -26.36 28.80
N ILE A 326 9.71 -26.31 28.55
CA ILE A 326 10.30 -26.28 27.20
C ILE A 326 10.94 -27.66 26.94
N CYS A 327 10.54 -28.30 25.84
CA CYS A 327 11.04 -29.59 25.40
C CYS A 327 12.55 -29.59 25.11
N GLN A 328 13.27 -30.63 25.56
CA GLN A 328 14.73 -30.78 25.42
C GLN A 328 15.24 -30.87 23.96
N SER A 329 14.39 -31.12 22.96
CA SER A 329 14.81 -31.09 21.55
C SER A 329 15.04 -29.65 21.05
N CYS A 330 14.31 -28.66 21.59
CA CYS A 330 14.45 -27.25 21.24
C CYS A 330 15.74 -26.61 21.78
N LEU A 331 16.40 -27.23 22.77
CA LEU A 331 17.63 -26.73 23.40
C LEU A 331 18.92 -27.11 22.64
N ARG A 332 18.88 -28.07 21.70
CA ARG A 332 20.11 -28.57 21.04
C ARG A 332 20.49 -27.87 19.72
N ASN A 333 19.65 -26.99 19.16
CA ASN A 333 19.88 -26.40 17.83
C ASN A 333 20.04 -24.86 17.78
N ARG A 334 20.46 -24.19 18.85
CA ARG A 334 20.84 -22.77 18.78
C ARG A 334 22.37 -22.60 18.75
N ARG A 335 22.93 -22.33 17.57
CA ARG A 335 24.19 -21.59 17.49
C ARG A 335 23.94 -20.16 18.01
N PRO A 336 24.82 -19.58 18.85
CA PRO A 336 24.67 -18.20 19.28
C PRO A 336 24.84 -17.25 18.09
N PRO A 337 24.12 -16.11 18.05
CA PRO A 337 24.37 -15.08 17.05
C PRO A 337 25.78 -14.50 17.26
N PRO A 338 26.52 -14.15 16.20
CA PRO A 338 27.81 -13.49 16.35
C PRO A 338 27.59 -12.11 16.99
N SER A 339 28.43 -11.79 17.97
CA SER A 339 28.52 -10.47 18.60
C SER A 339 28.67 -9.38 17.53
N CYS A 340 27.79 -8.37 17.54
CA CYS A 340 27.93 -7.16 16.75
C CYS A 340 29.30 -6.53 17.01
N ARG A 341 30.21 -6.63 16.05
CA ARG A 341 31.38 -5.74 15.98
C ARG A 341 30.88 -4.38 15.50
N PRO A 342 31.47 -3.26 15.97
CA PRO A 342 31.23 -1.97 15.35
C PRO A 342 31.60 -2.07 13.86
N ILE A 343 30.62 -1.84 13.01
CA ILE A 343 30.80 -1.78 11.57
C ILE A 343 31.69 -0.56 11.30
N PRO A 344 32.84 -0.71 10.64
CA PRO A 344 33.60 0.44 10.17
C PRO A 344 32.69 1.26 9.26
N ILE A 345 32.53 2.55 9.55
CA ILE A 345 31.86 3.49 8.66
C ILE A 345 32.70 3.53 7.38
N GLN A 346 32.29 2.76 6.37
CA GLN A 346 32.73 3.00 5.01
C GLN A 346 32.05 4.29 4.51
N PRO A 347 32.72 5.10 3.67
CA PRO A 347 32.06 6.20 3.00
C PRO A 347 30.80 5.67 2.32
N ALA A 348 29.65 6.30 2.60
CA ALA A 348 28.37 5.87 2.09
C ALA A 348 28.35 6.00 0.57
N THR A 349 28.53 4.89 -0.14
CA THR A 349 28.08 4.77 -1.53
C THR A 349 26.56 4.89 -1.52
N ARG A 350 26.00 5.82 -2.30
CA ARG A 350 24.54 5.99 -2.43
C ARG A 350 23.97 4.86 -3.29
N TYR A 351 23.91 3.63 -2.76
CA TYR A 351 23.13 2.59 -3.41
C TYR A 351 21.64 2.90 -3.24
N LEU A 352 21.01 3.45 -4.29
CA LEU A 352 19.56 3.57 -4.38
C LEU A 352 18.99 2.17 -4.64
N HIS A 353 18.13 1.68 -3.74
CA HIS A 353 17.41 0.41 -3.93
C HIS A 353 16.24 0.52 -4.93
N ALA A 354 16.07 1.70 -5.56
CA ALA A 354 15.01 2.00 -6.52
C ALA A 354 15.15 1.27 -7.87
N ASP A 355 16.28 0.64 -8.17
CA ASP A 355 16.36 -0.22 -9.36
C ASP A 355 15.77 -1.59 -9.05
N ALA A 356 14.46 -1.73 -9.30
CA ALA A 356 13.94 -3.02 -9.70
C ALA A 356 14.76 -3.44 -10.94
N ARG A 357 15.69 -4.40 -10.78
CA ARG A 357 16.34 -5.05 -11.93
C ARG A 357 15.23 -5.66 -12.77
N LEU A 358 14.80 -4.94 -13.79
CA LEU A 358 13.87 -5.44 -14.77
C LEU A 358 14.54 -6.63 -15.45
N HIS A 359 13.80 -7.72 -15.64
CA HIS A 359 14.14 -8.62 -16.74
C HIS A 359 14.10 -7.80 -18.03
N ASP A 360 15.15 -7.90 -18.85
CA ASP A 360 15.37 -7.14 -20.10
C ASP A 360 14.22 -7.22 -21.14
N ASP A 361 13.19 -8.02 -20.88
CA ASP A 361 12.12 -8.34 -21.82
C ASP A 361 10.85 -7.45 -21.71
N VAL A 362 10.75 -6.55 -20.73
CA VAL A 362 9.52 -5.75 -20.55
C VAL A 362 9.59 -4.43 -21.31
N VAL A 363 9.10 -4.44 -22.56
CA VAL A 363 8.90 -3.22 -23.36
C VAL A 363 7.79 -2.37 -22.73
N PRO A 364 8.04 -1.11 -22.31
CA PRO A 364 7.00 -0.25 -21.73
C PRO A 364 5.79 -0.12 -22.66
N PHE A 365 4.56 -0.18 -22.12
CA PHE A 365 3.32 -0.11 -22.90
C PHE A 365 3.25 1.11 -23.83
N ARG A 366 3.92 2.22 -23.47
CA ARG A 366 4.10 3.39 -24.33
C ARG A 366 4.89 3.09 -25.60
N LYS A 367 5.99 2.33 -25.53
CA LYS A 367 6.78 1.91 -26.69
C LYS A 367 5.93 0.99 -27.57
N GLN A 368 5.17 0.07 -26.96
CA GLN A 368 4.19 -0.78 -27.67
C GLN A 368 3.12 0.03 -28.41
N LEU A 369 2.48 1.01 -27.75
CA LEU A 369 1.47 1.89 -28.36
C LEU A 369 2.06 2.79 -29.46
N LYS A 370 3.29 3.30 -29.25
CA LYS A 370 3.98 4.14 -30.23
C LYS A 370 4.42 3.33 -31.45
N ASP A 371 4.80 2.08 -31.23
CA ASP A 371 5.15 1.11 -32.27
C ASP A 371 3.89 0.65 -33.02
N GLU A 372 2.75 0.46 -32.33
CA GLU A 372 1.45 0.23 -32.95
C GLU A 372 0.98 1.43 -33.78
N GLU A 373 1.12 2.67 -33.28
CA GLU A 373 0.82 3.87 -34.06
C GLU A 373 1.73 4.00 -35.28
N ARG A 374 3.01 3.68 -35.14
CA ARG A 374 3.96 3.63 -36.26
C ARG A 374 3.57 2.55 -37.25
N ARG A 375 3.14 1.37 -36.79
CA ARG A 375 2.68 0.26 -37.64
C ARG A 375 1.40 0.63 -38.37
N LYS A 376 0.41 1.19 -37.68
CA LYS A 376 -0.84 1.73 -38.27
C LYS A 376 -0.57 2.84 -39.28
N ARG A 377 0.43 3.71 -39.04
CA ARG A 377 0.86 4.75 -40.00
C ARG A 377 1.59 4.17 -41.21
N ALA A 378 2.35 3.10 -41.04
CA ALA A 378 3.02 2.40 -42.13
C ALA A 378 2.03 1.60 -42.98
N GLU A 379 1.05 0.95 -42.35
CA GLU A 379 -0.06 0.23 -42.99
C GLU A 379 -1.02 1.18 -43.73
N ALA A 380 -1.18 2.43 -43.26
CA ALA A 380 -2.09 3.42 -43.85
C ALA A 380 -1.56 4.16 -45.10
N GLY A 381 -0.41 3.76 -45.68
CA GLY A 381 -0.02 4.13 -47.05
C GLY A 381 -0.05 5.63 -47.43
N GLY A 382 0.19 6.56 -46.48
CA GLY A 382 -0.08 7.99 -46.69
C GLY A 382 1.13 8.91 -46.60
N LYS A 383 1.63 9.36 -47.77
CA LYS A 383 2.56 10.50 -47.91
C LYS A 383 2.01 11.74 -47.18
N LYS A 384 2.82 12.37 -46.32
CA LYS A 384 2.68 13.80 -46.02
C LYS A 384 3.98 14.54 -46.30
N GLY A 385 3.84 15.61 -47.07
CA GLY A 385 4.91 16.52 -47.46
C GLY A 385 5.72 17.00 -46.27
N ARG A 386 7.02 17.09 -46.50
CA ARG A 386 8.04 17.68 -45.65
C ARG A 386 7.59 19.11 -45.28
N LYS A 387 6.98 19.30 -44.11
CA LYS A 387 6.84 20.64 -43.53
C LYS A 387 8.23 21.07 -43.12
N ASN A 388 8.77 22.04 -43.85
CA ASN A 388 10.00 22.73 -43.50
C ASN A 388 9.89 23.24 -42.06
N ASN A 389 10.89 22.85 -41.28
CA ASN A 389 11.13 23.30 -39.92
C ASN A 389 11.68 24.74 -40.02
N THR A 390 10.82 25.71 -40.27
CA THR A 390 11.16 27.14 -40.18
C THR A 390 10.86 27.60 -38.77
N ASN A 391 11.92 27.97 -38.05
CA ASN A 391 11.99 28.82 -36.86
C ASN A 391 10.69 28.95 -36.06
N GLY A 392 10.67 28.27 -34.91
CA GLY A 392 9.62 28.37 -33.91
C GLY A 392 9.39 29.81 -33.46
N LYS A 393 8.39 30.45 -34.07
CA LYS A 393 7.61 31.48 -33.38
C LYS A 393 6.54 30.76 -32.55
N PRO A 394 6.35 31.10 -31.27
CA PRO A 394 5.26 30.55 -30.49
C PRO A 394 3.93 30.91 -31.16
N LYS A 395 3.00 29.95 -31.27
CA LYS A 395 1.61 30.25 -31.59
C LYS A 395 1.15 31.33 -30.61
N GLY A 396 0.57 32.42 -31.12
CA GLY A 396 0.10 33.54 -30.29
C GLY A 396 -0.76 33.01 -29.13
N ALA A 397 -0.53 33.56 -27.94
CA ALA A 397 -1.31 33.23 -26.75
C ALA A 397 -2.80 33.45 -27.05
N ASP A 398 -3.65 32.50 -26.67
CA ASP A 398 -5.09 32.66 -26.80
C ASP A 398 -5.52 33.86 -25.92
N PRO A 399 -6.04 34.95 -26.51
CA PRO A 399 -6.37 36.17 -25.78
C PRO A 399 -7.45 35.96 -24.72
N ARG A 400 -8.22 34.84 -24.79
CA ARG A 400 -9.16 34.47 -23.73
C ARG A 400 -8.45 34.22 -22.40
N LEU A 401 -7.24 33.66 -22.42
CA LEU A 401 -6.49 33.29 -21.21
C LEU A 401 -6.06 34.50 -20.37
N GLU A 402 -6.07 35.71 -20.94
CA GLU A 402 -5.78 36.93 -20.19
C GLU A 402 -6.91 37.30 -19.21
N LYS A 403 -8.14 36.85 -19.47
CA LYS A 403 -9.30 37.12 -18.59
C LYS A 403 -9.47 36.12 -17.47
N TRP A 404 -8.85 34.95 -17.59
CA TRP A 404 -9.07 33.81 -16.69
C TRP A 404 -7.80 33.46 -15.90
N GLU A 405 -8.00 33.05 -14.66
CA GLU A 405 -6.96 32.52 -13.78
C GLU A 405 -7.20 31.03 -13.58
N LEU A 406 -6.18 30.24 -13.92
CA LEU A 406 -6.12 28.81 -13.62
C LEU A 406 -5.51 28.62 -12.24
N THR A 407 -6.04 27.68 -11.47
CA THR A 407 -5.42 27.20 -10.24
C THR A 407 -5.45 25.67 -10.22
N VAL A 408 -4.32 25.06 -9.86
CA VAL A 408 -4.13 23.61 -9.86
C VAL A 408 -3.60 23.13 -8.53
N GLY A 409 -4.27 22.14 -7.93
CA GLY A 409 -3.74 21.29 -6.87
C GLY A 409 -3.44 19.89 -7.40
N ILE A 410 -2.46 19.19 -6.82
CA ILE A 410 -2.01 17.88 -7.28
C ILE A 410 -2.04 16.90 -6.12
N GLU A 411 -2.53 15.70 -6.40
CA GLU A 411 -2.51 14.54 -5.51
C GLU A 411 -1.61 13.50 -6.16
N ILE A 412 -0.51 13.15 -5.50
CA ILE A 412 0.50 12.22 -6.04
C ILE A 412 0.53 10.97 -5.19
N HIS A 413 0.25 9.82 -5.80
CA HIS A 413 0.42 8.52 -5.18
C HIS A 413 1.75 7.93 -5.61
N ALA A 414 2.65 7.69 -4.65
CA ALA A 414 3.97 7.09 -4.89
C ALA A 414 4.09 5.76 -4.14
N GLU A 415 4.54 4.73 -4.84
CA GLU A 415 4.76 3.39 -4.31
C GLU A 415 6.09 3.31 -3.57
N LEU A 416 6.05 2.91 -2.29
CA LEU A 416 7.24 2.83 -1.44
C LEU A 416 8.11 1.62 -1.79
N ASN A 417 9.43 1.81 -1.79
CA ASN A 417 10.45 0.80 -2.07
C ASN A 417 10.69 -0.18 -0.92
N THR A 418 9.68 -0.99 -0.65
CA THR A 418 9.69 -1.94 0.46
C THR A 418 9.53 -3.35 -0.07
N ALA A 419 10.20 -4.31 0.59
CA ALA A 419 10.13 -5.72 0.18
C ALA A 419 8.79 -6.40 0.55
N ARG A 420 8.00 -5.79 1.44
CA ARG A 420 6.74 -6.35 1.96
C ARG A 420 5.63 -5.32 1.87
N LYS A 421 4.41 -5.83 1.71
CA LYS A 421 3.18 -5.05 1.64
C LYS A 421 2.87 -4.32 2.95
N LEU A 422 1.99 -3.33 2.91
CA LEU A 422 1.76 -2.38 4.01
C LEU A 422 1.12 -3.05 5.22
N PHE A 423 0.13 -3.92 4.97
CA PHE A 423 -0.68 -4.57 6.00
C PHE A 423 -0.62 -6.10 5.95
N SER A 424 0.33 -6.68 5.21
CA SER A 424 0.50 -8.13 5.14
C SER A 424 1.98 -8.51 4.96
N THR A 425 2.30 -9.78 5.22
CA THR A 425 3.67 -10.29 5.11
C THR A 425 4.05 -10.72 3.69
N ALA A 426 3.13 -10.60 2.73
CA ALA A 426 3.42 -10.93 1.34
C ALA A 426 4.43 -9.95 0.76
N ALA A 427 5.25 -10.43 -0.16
CA ALA A 427 6.22 -9.61 -0.84
C ALA A 427 5.52 -8.63 -1.79
N THR A 428 6.15 -7.49 -2.03
CA THR A 428 5.78 -6.60 -3.13
C THR A 428 6.25 -7.21 -4.46
N SER A 429 5.43 -7.09 -5.50
CA SER A 429 5.77 -7.57 -6.85
C SER A 429 5.12 -6.69 -7.91
N THR A 430 5.88 -6.31 -8.93
CA THR A 430 5.40 -5.46 -10.03
C THR A 430 5.15 -6.21 -11.34
N ALA A 431 5.87 -7.31 -11.59
CA ALA A 431 5.86 -8.00 -12.89
C ALA A 431 5.75 -9.54 -12.79
N ASP A 432 5.67 -10.11 -11.59
CA ASP A 432 5.60 -11.55 -11.43
C ASP A 432 4.23 -12.12 -11.85
N ALA A 433 4.17 -13.45 -11.94
CA ALA A 433 2.96 -14.16 -12.35
C ALA A 433 1.75 -13.75 -11.48
N PRO A 434 0.56 -13.53 -12.07
CA PRO A 434 -0.60 -13.03 -11.34
C PRO A 434 -0.94 -13.85 -10.09
N ASN A 435 -1.32 -13.17 -9.01
CA ASN A 435 -1.78 -13.77 -7.75
C ASN A 435 -0.76 -14.71 -7.05
N THR A 436 0.54 -14.51 -7.24
CA THR A 436 1.62 -15.29 -6.58
C THR A 436 2.17 -14.63 -5.31
N HIS A 437 2.00 -13.32 -5.17
CA HIS A 437 2.48 -12.53 -4.04
C HIS A 437 1.31 -11.99 -3.23
N VAL A 438 0.54 -12.89 -2.61
CA VAL A 438 -0.74 -12.58 -1.98
C VAL A 438 -0.85 -13.27 -0.62
N ALA A 439 -1.17 -12.50 0.43
CA ALA A 439 -1.52 -13.03 1.75
C ALA A 439 -3.05 -13.20 1.88
N LEU A 440 -3.50 -13.94 2.89
CA LEU A 440 -4.95 -14.10 3.16
C LEU A 440 -5.65 -12.75 3.38
N PHE A 441 -5.00 -11.81 4.06
CA PHE A 441 -5.54 -10.45 4.25
C PHE A 441 -5.71 -9.68 2.94
N ASP A 442 -4.77 -9.85 2.01
CA ASP A 442 -4.75 -9.14 0.72
C ASP A 442 -5.99 -9.45 -0.13
N VAL A 443 -6.51 -10.67 -0.03
CA VAL A 443 -7.75 -11.12 -0.71
C VAL A 443 -8.97 -11.09 0.20
N ALA A 444 -8.89 -10.35 1.31
CA ALA A 444 -9.97 -10.19 2.28
C ALA A 444 -10.55 -11.52 2.80
N PHE A 445 -9.67 -12.50 3.05
CA PHE A 445 -10.11 -13.77 3.60
C PHE A 445 -10.74 -13.54 4.98
N PRO A 446 -11.96 -14.06 5.24
CA PRO A 446 -12.66 -13.79 6.49
C PRO A 446 -11.82 -14.15 7.73
N GLY A 447 -11.87 -13.29 8.75
CA GLY A 447 -11.12 -13.47 10.00
C GLY A 447 -9.67 -13.00 9.96
N THR A 448 -9.17 -12.56 8.80
CA THR A 448 -7.86 -11.90 8.71
C THR A 448 -7.91 -10.48 9.24
N GLN A 449 -6.79 -10.00 9.77
CA GLN A 449 -6.62 -8.64 10.27
C GLN A 449 -5.42 -7.97 9.57
N PRO A 450 -5.45 -6.64 9.39
CA PRO A 450 -4.30 -5.92 8.87
C PRO A 450 -3.13 -6.00 9.85
N HIS A 451 -1.94 -6.29 9.33
CA HIS A 451 -0.70 -6.29 10.10
C HIS A 451 0.30 -5.28 9.54
N PHE A 452 0.31 -4.08 10.14
CA PHE A 452 1.17 -2.97 9.72
C PHE A 452 2.66 -3.35 9.75
N GLN A 453 3.31 -3.32 8.59
CA GLN A 453 4.75 -3.56 8.44
C GLN A 453 5.52 -2.28 8.75
N ARG A 454 6.22 -2.25 9.88
CA ARG A 454 6.89 -1.04 10.41
C ARG A 454 7.98 -0.52 9.46
N GLU A 455 8.62 -1.41 8.72
CA GLU A 455 9.67 -1.10 7.76
C GLU A 455 9.17 -0.17 6.65
N THR A 456 7.88 -0.21 6.33
CA THR A 456 7.25 0.67 5.33
C THR A 456 7.17 2.13 5.78
N LEU A 457 7.26 2.39 7.09
CA LEU A 457 7.29 3.75 7.63
C LEU A 457 8.59 4.48 7.30
N ILE A 458 9.71 3.75 7.17
CA ILE A 458 11.04 4.35 6.96
C ILE A 458 11.12 5.16 5.65
N PRO A 459 10.79 4.59 4.47
CA PRO A 459 10.79 5.36 3.23
C PRO A 459 9.71 6.47 3.23
N ALA A 460 8.57 6.25 3.89
CA ALA A 460 7.53 7.28 4.04
C ALA A 460 8.03 8.50 4.85
N LEU A 461 8.74 8.28 5.95
CA LEU A 461 9.35 9.34 6.76
C LEU A 461 10.45 10.08 6.00
N ARG A 462 11.30 9.36 5.25
CA ARG A 462 12.32 9.99 4.39
C ARG A 462 11.68 10.91 3.35
N ALA A 463 10.63 10.43 2.67
CA ALA A 463 9.87 11.24 1.71
C ALA A 463 9.32 12.51 2.37
N ALA A 464 8.71 12.40 3.53
CA ALA A 464 8.14 13.54 4.24
C ALA A 464 9.17 14.55 4.71
N LEU A 465 10.30 14.10 5.28
CA LEU A 465 11.39 14.97 5.69
C LEU A 465 12.02 15.68 4.49
N ALA A 466 12.23 14.98 3.37
CA ALA A 466 12.77 15.54 2.13
C ALA A 466 11.86 16.62 1.50
N LEU A 467 10.56 16.54 1.76
CA LEU A 467 9.55 17.51 1.34
C LEU A 467 9.28 18.58 2.40
N GLY A 468 10.12 18.64 3.45
CA GLY A 468 10.04 19.64 4.51
C GLY A 468 8.81 19.54 5.39
N CYS A 469 8.14 18.39 5.45
CA CYS A 469 6.95 18.20 6.26
C CYS A 469 7.27 18.04 7.76
N GLU A 470 6.35 18.47 8.60
CA GLU A 470 6.31 18.23 10.03
C GLU A 470 5.78 16.82 10.32
N ILE A 471 6.65 15.95 10.84
CA ILE A 471 6.28 14.59 11.25
C ILE A 471 5.43 14.64 12.52
N GLN A 472 4.26 14.01 12.48
CA GLN A 472 3.35 13.93 13.61
C GLN A 472 3.82 12.84 14.59
N PRO A 473 3.86 13.11 15.91
CA PRO A 473 4.31 12.12 16.90
C PRO A 473 3.35 10.94 17.05
N LYS A 474 2.09 11.14 16.63
CA LYS A 474 1.03 10.13 16.62
C LYS A 474 0.30 10.21 15.28
N SER A 475 0.03 9.05 14.70
CA SER A 475 -0.75 8.90 13.49
C SER A 475 -1.67 7.68 13.61
N SER A 476 -2.85 7.73 12.99
CA SER A 476 -3.82 6.63 12.98
C SER A 476 -4.24 6.29 11.56
N PHE A 477 -4.60 5.03 11.34
CA PHE A 477 -5.18 4.57 10.10
C PHE A 477 -6.71 4.63 10.14
N ASP A 478 -7.30 4.87 8.98
CA ASP A 478 -8.72 5.05 8.75
C ASP A 478 -9.17 4.19 7.56
N ARG A 479 -10.43 3.77 7.56
CA ARG A 479 -11.06 3.04 6.45
C ARG A 479 -11.82 3.99 5.54
N LYS A 480 -11.42 4.02 4.27
CA LYS A 480 -12.12 4.68 3.17
C LYS A 480 -12.98 3.64 2.45
N HIS A 481 -14.29 3.63 2.70
CA HIS A 481 -15.20 2.61 2.20
C HIS A 481 -15.64 2.89 0.76
N TYR A 482 -15.37 1.94 -0.13
CA TYR A 482 -15.96 1.90 -1.46
C TYR A 482 -15.93 0.48 -1.99
N PHE A 483 -16.96 0.12 -2.76
CA PHE A 483 -17.04 -1.19 -3.39
C PHE A 483 -16.53 -1.09 -4.82
N TYR A 484 -15.44 -1.79 -5.09
CA TYR A 484 -14.91 -1.98 -6.44
C TYR A 484 -14.22 -3.34 -6.51
N GLN A 485 -14.21 -3.98 -7.69
CA GLN A 485 -13.69 -5.35 -7.82
C GLN A 485 -12.19 -5.48 -7.49
N ASP A 486 -11.43 -4.39 -7.52
CA ASP A 486 -10.00 -4.37 -7.21
C ASP A 486 -9.68 -4.12 -5.73
N GLN A 487 -10.69 -3.81 -4.91
CA GLN A 487 -10.56 -3.57 -3.47
C GLN A 487 -11.34 -4.65 -2.70
N PRO A 488 -10.73 -5.82 -2.43
CA PRO A 488 -11.45 -6.99 -1.94
C PRO A 488 -12.05 -6.80 -0.55
N GLN A 489 -11.48 -5.94 0.29
CA GLN A 489 -11.99 -5.64 1.63
C GLN A 489 -13.26 -4.78 1.61
N GLY A 490 -13.59 -4.14 0.47
CA GLY A 490 -14.68 -3.14 0.38
C GLY A 490 -14.36 -1.80 1.07
N TYR A 491 -13.11 -1.64 1.50
CA TYR A 491 -12.54 -0.40 2.02
C TYR A 491 -11.02 -0.39 1.80
N GLN A 492 -10.46 0.79 1.57
CA GLN A 492 -9.02 1.04 1.53
C GLN A 492 -8.57 1.55 2.91
N ILE A 493 -7.47 1.03 3.45
CA ILE A 493 -6.86 1.57 4.66
C ILE A 493 -5.94 2.74 4.25
N THR A 494 -6.17 3.92 4.83
CA THR A 494 -5.48 5.19 4.56
C THR A 494 -5.35 6.03 5.84
N GLN A 495 -4.96 7.30 5.78
CA GLN A 495 -4.90 8.19 6.95
C GLN A 495 -5.56 9.54 6.63
N TYR A 496 -6.81 9.69 7.04
CA TYR A 496 -7.60 10.89 6.78
C TYR A 496 -7.54 11.88 7.94
N TYR A 497 -7.77 11.41 9.18
CA TYR A 497 -7.87 12.30 10.35
C TYR A 497 -6.50 12.65 10.94
N GLU A 498 -5.63 11.66 11.12
CA GLU A 498 -4.29 11.81 11.72
C GLU A 498 -3.19 11.32 10.75
N PRO A 499 -2.97 11.98 9.59
CA PRO A 499 -1.87 11.65 8.68
C PRO A 499 -0.52 11.82 9.37
N PHE A 500 0.46 11.01 8.96
CA PHE A 500 1.76 10.97 9.64
C PHE A 500 2.64 12.21 9.41
N ALA A 501 2.36 13.02 8.37
CA ALA A 501 3.12 14.24 8.08
C ALA A 501 2.24 15.35 7.50
N ARG A 502 2.54 16.61 7.86
CA ARG A 502 1.77 17.82 7.47
C ARG A 502 2.69 19.01 7.15
N ASN A 503 2.13 20.06 6.55
CA ASN A 503 2.76 21.39 6.45
C ASN A 503 4.14 21.41 5.77
N GLY A 504 4.30 20.67 4.67
CA GLY A 504 5.52 20.72 3.87
C GLY A 504 5.53 21.84 2.85
N ALA A 505 6.63 21.96 2.11
CA ALA A 505 6.75 22.89 1.01
C ALA A 505 7.77 22.42 -0.02
N LEU A 506 7.50 22.74 -1.28
CA LEU A 506 8.37 22.46 -2.41
C LEU A 506 8.60 23.75 -3.18
N THR A 507 9.86 24.17 -3.31
CA THR A 507 10.22 25.31 -4.16
C THR A 507 10.54 24.82 -5.56
N LEU A 508 9.90 25.41 -6.58
CA LEU A 508 10.19 25.20 -7.99
C LEU A 508 11.00 26.39 -8.51
N HIS A 509 12.03 26.12 -9.30
CA HIS A 509 12.86 27.15 -9.91
C HIS A 509 12.65 27.20 -11.43
N ALA A 510 13.04 28.31 -12.07
CA ALA A 510 13.01 28.45 -13.54
C ALA A 510 13.64 27.25 -14.27
N HIS A 511 14.72 26.70 -13.74
CA HIS A 511 15.41 25.56 -14.34
C HIS A 511 14.61 24.25 -14.29
N ASP A 512 13.56 24.15 -13.47
CA ASP A 512 12.66 22.98 -13.39
C ASP A 512 11.63 22.91 -14.54
N GLY A 513 11.62 23.94 -15.38
CA GLY A 513 10.70 24.06 -16.51
C GLY A 513 9.32 24.58 -16.09
N ILE A 514 9.27 25.41 -15.05
CA ILE A 514 8.06 26.18 -14.72
C ILE A 514 7.78 27.22 -15.79
N ASP A 515 6.51 27.58 -15.94
CA ASP A 515 6.11 28.64 -16.88
C ASP A 515 6.59 30.01 -16.35
N PRO A 516 7.27 30.84 -17.15
CA PRO A 516 7.74 32.16 -16.72
C PRO A 516 6.63 33.09 -16.21
N ARG A 517 5.36 32.81 -16.55
CA ARG A 517 4.19 33.59 -16.12
C ARG A 517 3.69 33.28 -14.72
N ASP A 518 4.14 32.18 -14.08
CA ASP A 518 3.89 31.97 -12.65
C ASP A 518 4.80 32.89 -11.83
N ALA A 519 6.09 32.56 -11.79
CA ALA A 519 7.13 33.33 -11.12
C ALA A 519 8.52 32.78 -11.53
N PRO A 520 9.62 33.54 -11.31
CA PRO A 520 10.99 33.01 -11.46
C PRO A 520 11.29 31.82 -10.53
N SER A 521 10.59 31.77 -9.39
CA SER A 521 10.56 30.64 -8.47
C SER A 521 9.21 30.63 -7.77
N LEU A 522 8.62 29.45 -7.59
CA LEU A 522 7.30 29.25 -7.01
C LEU A 522 7.38 28.23 -5.87
N THR A 523 6.98 28.60 -4.65
CA THR A 523 6.86 27.65 -3.55
C THR A 523 5.43 27.11 -3.46
N VAL A 524 5.30 25.80 -3.69
CA VAL A 524 4.06 25.04 -3.59
C VAL A 524 4.01 24.42 -2.20
N GLY A 525 2.97 24.74 -1.42
CA GLY A 525 2.78 24.12 -0.11
C GLY A 525 2.31 22.67 -0.24
N ILE A 526 2.66 21.82 0.72
CA ILE A 526 2.19 20.45 0.84
C ILE A 526 1.32 20.39 2.09
N LYS A 527 0.03 20.07 1.91
CA LYS A 527 -0.92 19.98 3.01
C LYS A 527 -0.54 18.84 3.94
N GLN A 528 -0.43 17.64 3.38
CA GLN A 528 -0.13 16.42 4.13
C GLN A 528 0.45 15.34 3.23
N ILE A 529 1.09 14.38 3.89
CA ILE A 529 1.48 13.10 3.31
C ILE A 529 0.86 12.02 4.20
N GLN A 530 0.20 11.05 3.56
CA GLN A 530 -0.48 9.95 4.23
C GLN A 530 -0.03 8.61 3.65
N MET A 531 -0.01 7.57 4.48
CA MET A 531 0.23 6.21 4.02
C MET A 531 -1.10 5.55 3.65
N GLU A 532 -1.13 4.82 2.54
CA GLU A 532 -2.33 4.08 2.14
C GLU A 532 -2.03 2.78 1.38
N GLN A 533 -3.08 1.97 1.27
CA GLN A 533 -3.06 0.66 0.65
C GLN A 533 -3.35 0.78 -0.86
N ASP A 534 -2.52 0.22 -1.75
CA ASP A 534 -2.87 0.17 -3.18
C ASP A 534 -3.94 -0.90 -3.48
N THR A 535 -4.63 -0.75 -4.62
CA THR A 535 -5.65 -1.68 -5.12
C THR A 535 -5.05 -2.75 -6.03
N ALA A 536 -5.81 -3.83 -6.27
CA ALA A 536 -5.47 -4.84 -7.26
C ALA A 536 -5.41 -4.25 -8.69
N LYS A 537 -4.74 -4.94 -9.61
CA LYS A 537 -4.73 -4.57 -11.02
C LYS A 537 -5.94 -5.21 -11.71
N THR A 538 -6.79 -4.39 -12.34
CA THR A 538 -7.90 -4.88 -13.18
C THR A 538 -7.50 -4.86 -14.66
N ILE A 539 -7.68 -5.99 -15.34
CA ILE A 539 -7.48 -6.13 -16.79
C ILE A 539 -8.84 -6.43 -17.41
N ALA A 540 -9.37 -5.50 -18.20
CA ALA A 540 -10.61 -5.70 -18.94
C ALA A 540 -10.35 -6.52 -20.22
N GLN A 541 -11.09 -7.61 -20.39
CA GLN A 541 -11.13 -8.43 -21.59
C GLN A 541 -12.53 -8.33 -22.23
N PRO A 542 -12.63 -8.01 -23.54
CA PRO A 542 -13.90 -8.00 -24.24
C PRO A 542 -14.60 -9.38 -24.18
N PRO A 543 -15.94 -9.45 -24.15
CA PRO A 543 -16.88 -8.32 -24.17
C PRO A 543 -17.26 -7.76 -22.78
N SER A 544 -16.94 -8.44 -21.66
CA SER A 544 -17.29 -7.98 -20.30
C SER A 544 -16.54 -8.71 -19.16
N THR A 545 -15.42 -9.36 -19.46
CA THR A 545 -14.65 -10.10 -18.46
C THR A 545 -13.63 -9.16 -17.82
N HIS A 546 -13.52 -9.18 -16.49
CA HIS A 546 -12.48 -8.47 -15.75
C HIS A 546 -11.60 -9.48 -15.04
N LEU A 547 -10.31 -9.49 -15.38
CA LEU A 547 -9.31 -10.29 -14.69
C LEU A 547 -8.67 -9.44 -13.59
N LEU A 548 -8.54 -10.03 -12.41
CA LEU A 548 -7.96 -9.37 -11.24
C LEU A 548 -6.63 -10.00 -10.90
N ASP A 549 -5.63 -9.15 -10.72
CA ASP A 549 -4.32 -9.52 -10.20
C ASP A 549 -4.08 -8.81 -8.86
N PHE A 550 -4.12 -9.61 -7.79
CA PHE A 550 -3.95 -9.19 -6.40
C PHE A 550 -2.48 -9.06 -5.98
N ASN A 551 -1.50 -9.27 -6.87
CA ASN A 551 -0.10 -9.03 -6.52
C ASN A 551 0.10 -7.60 -5.99
N ARG A 552 -0.51 -6.60 -6.62
CA ARG A 552 -0.38 -5.18 -6.25
C ARG A 552 -1.20 -4.76 -5.02
N VAL A 553 -2.25 -5.49 -4.66
CA VAL A 553 -3.11 -5.08 -3.53
C VAL A 553 -2.26 -4.99 -2.27
N SER A 554 -2.47 -3.97 -1.45
CA SER A 554 -1.66 -3.74 -0.24
C SER A 554 -0.21 -3.34 -0.48
N HIS A 555 0.19 -3.01 -1.71
CA HIS A 555 1.44 -2.30 -1.91
C HIS A 555 1.43 -0.98 -1.10
N PRO A 556 2.52 -0.64 -0.40
CA PRO A 556 2.55 0.57 0.41
C PRO A 556 2.65 1.80 -0.48
N LEU A 557 1.71 2.73 -0.32
CA LEU A 557 1.73 4.02 -1.00
C LEU A 557 1.92 5.14 0.01
N VAL A 558 2.51 6.23 -0.46
CA VAL A 558 2.27 7.55 0.12
C VAL A 558 1.48 8.42 -0.86
N GLU A 559 0.44 9.08 -0.35
CA GLU A 559 -0.29 10.11 -1.06
C GLU A 559 0.19 11.48 -0.58
N ILE A 560 0.70 12.29 -1.51
CA ILE A 560 1.25 13.62 -1.29
C ILE A 560 0.26 14.63 -1.86
N ILE A 561 -0.33 15.46 -0.99
CA ILE A 561 -1.39 16.41 -1.38
C ILE A 561 -0.82 17.83 -1.37
N THR A 562 -0.76 18.47 -2.54
CA THR A 562 -0.30 19.85 -2.65
C THR A 562 -1.41 20.86 -2.39
N LEU A 563 -1.05 22.07 -1.98
CA LEU A 563 -1.92 23.23 -2.02
C LEU A 563 -2.09 23.73 -3.45
N PRO A 564 -3.23 24.38 -3.78
CA PRO A 564 -3.52 24.86 -5.11
C PRO A 564 -2.79 26.19 -5.39
N HIS A 565 -1.46 26.18 -5.49
CA HIS A 565 -0.61 27.36 -5.76
C HIS A 565 -0.14 27.47 -7.23
N ILE A 566 -0.49 26.49 -8.07
CA ILE A 566 0.05 26.37 -9.43
C ILE A 566 -0.94 27.01 -10.41
N HIS A 567 -0.49 27.93 -11.26
CA HIS A 567 -1.37 28.61 -12.22
C HIS A 567 -1.11 28.27 -13.69
N HIS A 568 -0.09 27.45 -13.99
CA HIS A 568 0.23 27.03 -15.35
C HIS A 568 0.41 25.50 -15.50
N PRO A 569 -0.06 24.90 -16.61
CA PRO A 569 0.04 23.45 -16.83
C PRO A 569 1.49 22.92 -16.85
N ALA A 570 2.42 23.67 -17.44
CA ALA A 570 3.83 23.29 -17.50
C ALA A 570 4.47 23.22 -16.09
N THR A 571 4.09 24.16 -15.22
CA THR A 571 4.48 24.20 -13.81
C THR A 571 3.93 23.02 -13.02
N ALA A 572 2.70 22.57 -13.30
CA ALA A 572 2.15 21.36 -12.69
C ALA A 572 2.97 20.11 -13.05
N ALA A 573 3.32 19.95 -14.33
CA ALA A 573 4.18 18.86 -14.76
C ALA A 573 5.60 18.96 -14.17
N ALA A 574 6.14 20.17 -13.99
CA ALA A 574 7.42 20.40 -13.32
C ALA A 574 7.37 20.01 -11.82
N CYS A 575 6.26 20.32 -11.14
CA CYS A 575 6.02 19.93 -9.76
C CYS A 575 6.10 18.41 -9.56
N VAL A 576 5.36 17.65 -10.38
CA VAL A 576 5.37 16.17 -10.31
C VAL A 576 6.76 15.61 -10.60
N ARG A 577 7.47 16.15 -11.61
CA ARG A 577 8.87 15.74 -11.91
C ARG A 577 9.80 15.97 -10.73
N LYS A 578 9.69 17.12 -10.07
CA LYS A 578 10.56 17.47 -8.96
C LYS A 578 10.30 16.59 -7.74
N ILE A 579 9.04 16.31 -7.44
CA ILE A 579 8.67 15.37 -6.37
C ILE A 579 9.25 13.99 -6.68
N GLN A 580 9.09 13.48 -7.90
CA GLN A 580 9.69 12.20 -8.29
C GLN A 580 11.21 12.18 -8.09
N ALA A 581 11.91 13.26 -8.50
CA ALA A 581 13.36 13.36 -8.33
C ALA A 581 13.78 13.37 -6.85
N ILE A 582 13.03 14.07 -5.99
CA ILE A 582 13.26 14.09 -4.54
C ILE A 582 13.06 12.69 -3.94
N LEU A 583 11.92 12.05 -4.22
CA LEU A 583 11.62 10.71 -3.70
C LEU A 583 12.66 9.67 -4.12
N LYS A 584 13.14 9.74 -5.37
CA LYS A 584 14.24 8.91 -5.86
C LYS A 584 15.53 9.18 -5.09
N SER A 585 15.89 10.45 -4.89
CA SER A 585 17.16 10.82 -4.24
C SER A 585 17.28 10.35 -2.79
N VAL A 586 16.15 10.19 -2.10
CA VAL A 586 16.10 9.73 -0.70
C VAL A 586 15.72 8.27 -0.56
N ASP A 587 15.72 7.52 -1.67
CA ASP A 587 15.39 6.09 -1.73
C ASP A 587 14.08 5.80 -0.99
N ALA A 588 13.01 6.50 -1.37
CA ALA A 588 11.69 6.35 -0.78
C ALA A 588 10.69 5.61 -1.68
N ALA A 589 10.92 5.56 -2.99
CA ALA A 589 9.96 5.02 -3.95
C ALA A 589 10.63 4.13 -5.01
N THR A 590 9.95 3.07 -5.46
CA THR A 590 10.49 2.05 -6.38
C THR A 590 10.63 2.52 -7.82
N ALA A 591 9.83 3.48 -8.27
CA ALA A 591 9.59 3.62 -9.71
C ALA A 591 8.97 4.97 -10.10
N GLY A 592 9.28 5.45 -11.31
CA GLY A 592 8.67 6.64 -11.89
C GLY A 592 7.30 6.41 -12.53
N MET A 593 6.73 7.47 -13.10
CA MET A 593 5.40 7.40 -13.75
C MET A 593 5.34 6.36 -14.90
N GLU A 594 6.45 6.14 -15.59
CA GLU A 594 6.56 5.28 -16.77
C GLU A 594 6.26 3.79 -16.52
N VAL A 595 6.56 3.32 -15.30
CA VAL A 595 6.35 1.93 -14.86
C VAL A 595 5.19 1.82 -13.85
N GLY A 596 4.55 2.94 -13.52
CA GLY A 596 3.35 2.99 -12.68
C GLY A 596 3.60 3.14 -11.18
N GLY A 597 4.86 3.28 -10.74
CA GLY A 597 5.21 3.51 -9.32
C GLY A 597 4.87 4.93 -8.83
N LEU A 598 4.56 5.85 -9.75
CA LEU A 598 4.05 7.18 -9.41
C LEU A 598 2.82 7.52 -10.27
N ARG A 599 1.75 7.97 -9.63
CA ARG A 599 0.50 8.39 -10.26
C ARG A 599 0.16 9.80 -9.80
N ALA A 600 -0.44 10.59 -10.68
CA ALA A 600 -0.92 11.92 -10.34
C ALA A 600 -2.40 12.07 -10.70
N ASP A 601 -3.18 12.60 -9.76
CA ASP A 601 -4.51 13.13 -9.99
C ASP A 601 -4.41 14.67 -9.84
N VAL A 602 -5.08 15.41 -10.72
CA VAL A 602 -5.00 16.88 -10.73
C VAL A 602 -6.37 17.50 -10.50
N ASN A 603 -6.39 18.52 -9.65
CA ASN A 603 -7.58 19.29 -9.31
C ASN A 603 -7.48 20.64 -10.00
N VAL A 604 -8.35 20.89 -10.98
CA VAL A 604 -8.36 22.08 -11.83
C VAL A 604 -9.51 22.99 -11.46
N SER A 605 -9.21 24.27 -11.26
CA SER A 605 -10.18 25.32 -11.03
C SER A 605 -9.87 26.55 -11.88
N VAL A 606 -10.89 27.14 -12.47
CA VAL A 606 -10.79 28.39 -13.25
C VAL A 606 -11.72 29.45 -12.68
N ARG A 607 -11.25 30.70 -12.65
CA ARG A 607 -12.03 31.89 -12.25
C ARG A 607 -11.69 33.11 -13.12
N GLY A 608 -12.56 34.13 -13.14
CA GLY A 608 -12.25 35.42 -13.76
C GLY A 608 -11.15 36.15 -13.00
N ARG A 609 -10.19 36.76 -13.69
CA ARG A 609 -9.16 37.58 -13.06
C ARG A 609 -9.77 38.81 -12.42
N GLY A 610 -9.47 39.05 -11.14
CA GLY A 610 -10.05 40.14 -10.35
C GLY A 610 -11.37 39.80 -9.68
N GLU A 611 -11.93 38.60 -9.91
CA GLU A 611 -13.10 38.09 -9.19
C GLU A 611 -12.67 37.24 -7.99
N ALA A 612 -13.30 37.45 -6.84
CA ALA A 612 -13.15 36.55 -5.70
C ALA A 612 -14.03 35.31 -5.93
N GLY A 613 -13.41 34.16 -6.21
CA GLY A 613 -14.14 32.90 -6.28
C GLY A 613 -14.76 32.50 -4.94
N ALA A 614 -15.84 31.72 -4.99
CA ALA A 614 -16.64 31.37 -3.82
C ALA A 614 -16.01 30.28 -2.93
N HIS A 615 -14.95 29.61 -3.41
CA HIS A 615 -14.39 28.45 -2.75
C HIS A 615 -13.04 28.76 -2.08
N ALA A 616 -12.72 27.98 -1.04
CA ALA A 616 -11.43 28.02 -0.38
C ALA A 616 -10.97 26.59 -0.08
N TYR A 617 -9.67 26.35 -0.11
CA TYR A 617 -9.08 25.08 0.24
C TYR A 617 -7.82 25.30 1.08
N HIS A 618 -7.87 24.85 2.34
CA HIS A 618 -6.73 24.84 3.27
C HIS A 618 -5.93 26.16 3.31
N GLY A 619 -6.62 27.28 3.48
CA GLY A 619 -6.02 28.62 3.56
C GLY A 619 -5.86 29.35 2.22
N VAL A 620 -6.04 28.66 1.08
CA VAL A 620 -6.09 29.30 -0.25
C VAL A 620 -7.54 29.68 -0.55
N ALA A 621 -7.83 30.98 -0.60
CA ALA A 621 -9.18 31.51 -0.81
C ALA A 621 -9.39 32.05 -2.24
N GLY A 622 -10.66 32.24 -2.62
CA GLY A 622 -11.02 32.84 -3.88
C GLY A 622 -11.08 31.86 -5.07
N LEU A 623 -11.12 30.55 -4.83
CA LEU A 623 -11.09 29.54 -5.88
C LEU A 623 -12.43 29.42 -6.63
N GLY A 624 -12.39 29.02 -7.89
CA GLY A 624 -13.56 28.61 -8.66
C GLY A 624 -14.03 27.20 -8.28
N ALA A 625 -14.98 26.65 -9.03
CA ALA A 625 -15.39 25.25 -8.86
C ALA A 625 -14.23 24.29 -9.19
N ARG A 626 -14.18 23.14 -8.50
CA ARG A 626 -13.10 22.15 -8.64
C ARG A 626 -13.54 20.99 -9.52
N THR A 627 -12.77 20.71 -10.57
CA THR A 627 -12.85 19.43 -11.30
C THR A 627 -11.60 18.60 -11.02
N GLU A 628 -11.79 17.35 -10.66
CA GLU A 628 -10.71 16.38 -10.45
C GLU A 628 -10.51 15.56 -11.74
N ILE A 629 -9.27 15.41 -12.20
CA ILE A 629 -8.91 14.57 -13.34
C ILE A 629 -8.03 13.42 -12.86
N LYS A 630 -8.48 12.18 -13.08
CA LYS A 630 -7.80 10.97 -12.64
C LYS A 630 -7.02 10.26 -13.74
N ASN A 631 -6.13 9.36 -13.31
CA ASN A 631 -5.40 8.41 -14.16
C ASN A 631 -4.35 9.05 -15.09
N LEU A 632 -3.60 10.05 -14.59
CA LEU A 632 -2.54 10.67 -15.38
C LEU A 632 -1.23 9.91 -15.19
N SER A 633 -0.83 9.17 -16.23
CA SER A 633 0.32 8.27 -16.23
C SER A 633 1.60 8.87 -16.82
N SER A 634 1.62 10.16 -17.16
CA SER A 634 2.83 10.84 -17.62
C SER A 634 2.78 12.34 -17.37
N PHE A 635 3.96 12.99 -17.29
CA PHE A 635 4.05 14.45 -17.16
C PHE A 635 3.36 15.21 -18.30
N LYS A 636 3.39 14.66 -19.52
CA LYS A 636 2.72 15.28 -20.65
C LYS A 636 1.20 15.11 -20.58
N ALA A 637 0.72 13.97 -20.09
CA ALA A 637 -0.69 13.77 -19.81
C ALA A 637 -1.20 14.74 -18.73
N VAL A 638 -0.40 15.01 -17.69
CA VAL A 638 -0.70 16.05 -16.67
C VAL A 638 -0.90 17.42 -17.34
N GLU A 639 0.07 17.86 -18.15
CA GLU A 639 -0.01 19.15 -18.83
C GLU A 639 -1.22 19.24 -19.78
N ASP A 640 -1.40 18.23 -20.65
CA ASP A 640 -2.45 18.22 -21.67
C ASP A 640 -3.85 18.13 -21.05
N ALA A 641 -4.02 17.34 -19.98
CA ALA A 641 -5.29 17.22 -19.28
C ALA A 641 -5.71 18.54 -18.61
N ILE A 642 -4.75 19.25 -17.99
CA ILE A 642 -5.01 20.56 -17.39
C ILE A 642 -5.38 21.58 -18.48
N VAL A 643 -4.68 21.58 -19.62
CA VAL A 643 -5.02 22.45 -20.76
C VAL A 643 -6.45 22.20 -21.23
N ALA A 644 -6.80 20.93 -21.47
CA ALA A 644 -8.12 20.55 -21.96
C ALA A 644 -9.23 20.92 -20.95
N GLU A 645 -9.03 20.66 -19.66
CA GLU A 645 -10.03 20.99 -18.64
C GLU A 645 -10.16 22.49 -18.40
N ARG A 646 -9.05 23.24 -18.42
CA ARG A 646 -9.07 24.71 -18.35
C ARG A 646 -9.92 25.27 -19.48
N ASP A 647 -9.63 24.88 -20.72
CA ASP A 647 -10.31 25.42 -21.90
C ASP A 647 -11.80 25.06 -21.89
N ARG A 648 -12.15 23.87 -21.38
CA ARG A 648 -13.55 23.47 -21.16
C ARG A 648 -14.24 24.32 -20.10
N GLN A 649 -13.62 24.54 -18.94
CA GLN A 649 -14.20 25.37 -17.87
C GLN A 649 -14.42 26.81 -18.34
N ILE A 650 -13.44 27.38 -19.05
CA ILE A 650 -13.55 28.71 -19.68
C ILE A 650 -14.75 28.76 -20.62
N ALA A 651 -14.88 27.79 -21.53
CA ALA A 651 -15.98 27.77 -22.48
C ALA A 651 -17.36 27.69 -21.81
N VAL A 652 -17.49 26.94 -20.71
CA VAL A 652 -18.73 26.87 -19.92
C VAL A 652 -19.06 28.21 -19.26
N LEU A 653 -18.06 28.86 -18.65
CA LEU A 653 -18.24 30.14 -17.96
C LEU A 653 -18.52 31.28 -18.96
N GLU A 654 -17.86 31.31 -20.12
CA GLU A 654 -18.12 32.28 -21.19
C GLU A 654 -19.52 32.12 -21.81
N ALA A 655 -20.06 30.91 -21.81
CA ALA A 655 -21.43 30.63 -22.23
C ALA A 655 -22.48 31.00 -21.16
N GLY A 656 -22.07 31.55 -20.00
CA GLY A 656 -22.96 31.88 -18.87
C GLY A 656 -23.41 30.67 -18.04
N GLY A 657 -22.78 29.50 -18.25
CA GLY A 657 -23.03 28.30 -17.46
C GLY A 657 -22.23 28.27 -16.15
N ALA A 658 -22.51 27.28 -15.30
CA ALA A 658 -21.76 27.02 -14.08
C ALA A 658 -20.92 25.75 -14.21
N VAL A 659 -19.67 25.79 -13.76
CA VAL A 659 -18.83 24.60 -13.67
C VAL A 659 -19.27 23.79 -12.46
N GLU A 660 -19.70 22.55 -12.70
CA GLU A 660 -20.02 21.62 -11.63
C GLU A 660 -18.77 20.89 -11.13
N GLY A 661 -18.69 20.68 -9.81
CA GLY A 661 -17.67 19.78 -9.26
C GLY A 661 -17.93 18.33 -9.66
N GLU A 662 -16.96 17.72 -10.36
CA GLU A 662 -17.06 16.34 -10.85
C GLU A 662 -15.67 15.72 -11.05
N THR A 663 -15.65 14.39 -11.14
CA THR A 663 -14.45 13.60 -11.47
C THR A 663 -14.47 13.21 -12.95
N ARG A 664 -13.39 13.54 -13.64
CA ARG A 664 -13.19 13.31 -15.07
C ARG A 664 -11.96 12.43 -15.30
N GLY A 665 -11.89 11.83 -16.48
CA GLY A 665 -10.82 10.95 -16.91
C GLY A 665 -10.10 11.53 -18.12
N TRP A 666 -8.84 11.15 -18.24
CA TRP A 666 -8.00 11.49 -19.38
C TRP A 666 -7.64 10.24 -20.18
N THR A 667 -7.56 10.37 -21.50
CA THR A 667 -7.05 9.32 -22.40
C THR A 667 -5.89 9.89 -23.20
N LEU A 668 -4.80 9.14 -23.31
CA LEU A 668 -3.62 9.56 -24.07
C LEU A 668 -3.99 9.90 -25.53
N GLY A 669 -3.54 11.05 -26.00
CA GLY A 669 -3.86 11.57 -27.35
C GLY A 669 -5.25 12.22 -27.47
N SER A 670 -6.06 12.24 -26.41
CA SER A 670 -7.32 13.00 -26.37
C SER A 670 -7.03 14.50 -26.38
N THR A 671 -7.99 15.28 -26.88
CA THR A 671 -8.04 16.75 -26.76
C THR A 671 -9.03 17.21 -25.69
N GLU A 672 -9.76 16.27 -25.09
CA GLU A 672 -10.86 16.53 -24.16
C GLU A 672 -10.81 15.60 -22.94
N THR A 673 -11.19 16.12 -21.78
CA THR A 673 -11.49 15.32 -20.59
C THR A 673 -12.87 14.71 -20.73
N ARG A 674 -13.10 13.49 -20.22
CA ARG A 674 -14.42 12.83 -20.25
C ARG A 674 -14.94 12.61 -18.85
N LYS A 675 -16.24 12.83 -18.65
CA LYS A 675 -16.90 12.53 -17.37
C LYS A 675 -16.87 11.03 -17.12
N LEU A 676 -16.29 10.59 -16.00
CA LEU A 676 -16.19 9.16 -15.66
C LEU A 676 -17.44 8.63 -14.95
N ARG A 677 -18.22 9.51 -14.30
CA ARG A 677 -19.42 9.13 -13.54
C ARG A 677 -20.52 10.20 -13.59
N GLY A 678 -21.78 9.79 -13.69
CA GLY A 678 -22.94 10.65 -13.41
C GLY A 678 -23.11 10.87 -11.90
N LYS A 679 -23.57 12.05 -11.48
CA LYS A 679 -23.86 12.34 -10.06
C LYS A 679 -25.14 11.61 -9.64
N GLU A 680 -24.99 10.46 -9.01
CA GLU A 680 -25.91 10.02 -7.96
C GLU A 680 -25.19 10.22 -6.63
N GLY A 681 -25.22 11.47 -6.11
CA GLY A 681 -24.60 11.86 -4.83
C GLY A 681 -23.08 12.09 -4.86
N GLU A 682 -22.57 12.88 -3.91
CA GLU A 682 -21.16 12.73 -3.48
C GLU A 682 -21.02 11.31 -2.93
N VAL A 683 -20.02 10.56 -3.40
CA VAL A 683 -19.76 9.22 -2.88
C VAL A 683 -19.28 9.37 -1.45
N ASP A 684 -20.17 9.14 -0.49
CA ASP A 684 -19.82 9.12 0.92
C ASP A 684 -18.92 7.91 1.19
N TYR A 685 -17.61 8.17 1.22
CA TYR A 685 -16.59 7.17 1.54
C TYR A 685 -16.64 6.71 3.00
N ARG A 686 -17.49 7.32 3.85
CA ARG A 686 -17.71 6.92 5.25
C ARG A 686 -16.41 6.66 6.00
N TYR A 687 -15.52 7.64 6.01
CA TYR A 687 -14.24 7.55 6.71
C TYR A 687 -14.46 7.26 8.19
N MET A 688 -13.86 6.18 8.68
CA MET A 688 -13.85 5.86 10.11
C MET A 688 -12.46 5.39 10.55
N PRO A 689 -12.05 5.69 11.79
CA PRO A 689 -10.83 5.11 12.36
C PRO A 689 -10.83 3.59 12.26
N ASP A 690 -9.72 3.00 11.84
CA ASP A 690 -9.59 1.56 11.73
C ASP A 690 -9.52 0.94 13.14
N PRO A 691 -10.48 0.11 13.55
CA PRO A 691 -10.51 -0.48 14.89
C PRO A 691 -9.49 -1.62 15.07
N ASP A 692 -8.98 -2.20 13.98
CA ASP A 692 -8.04 -3.33 14.02
C ASP A 692 -6.57 -2.84 14.13
N LEU A 693 -6.30 -1.57 13.82
CA LEU A 693 -4.97 -0.98 13.90
C LEU A 693 -4.86 0.03 15.05
N GLY A 694 -3.92 -0.22 15.95
CA GLY A 694 -3.54 0.78 16.95
C GLY A 694 -2.86 1.99 16.31
N PRO A 695 -2.83 3.15 16.99
CA PRO A 695 -2.11 4.31 16.50
C PRO A 695 -0.60 4.03 16.42
N VAL A 696 0.02 4.58 15.38
CA VAL A 696 1.47 4.58 15.19
C VAL A 696 2.04 5.76 15.99
N VAL A 697 2.95 5.46 16.92
CA VAL A 697 3.70 6.47 17.67
C VAL A 697 5.11 6.54 17.09
N VAL A 698 5.47 7.72 16.59
CA VAL A 698 6.78 7.96 15.96
C VAL A 698 7.72 8.58 16.98
N GLY A 699 8.81 7.89 17.29
CA GLY A 699 9.84 8.39 18.18
C GLY A 699 10.61 9.56 17.57
N ALA A 700 10.87 10.61 18.36
CA ALA A 700 11.65 11.75 17.90
C ALA A 700 13.10 11.38 17.56
N ASP A 701 13.66 10.40 18.25
CA ASP A 701 14.99 9.82 17.99
C ASP A 701 15.09 9.22 16.58
N LEU A 702 14.06 8.50 16.13
CA LEU A 702 13.99 7.98 14.76
C LEU A 702 13.92 9.11 13.73
N VAL A 703 13.14 10.16 14.00
CA VAL A 703 13.00 11.30 13.08
C VAL A 703 14.32 12.04 12.92
N GLU A 704 15.03 12.33 14.02
CA GLU A 704 16.33 12.98 13.96
C GLU A 704 17.39 12.07 13.30
N PHE A 705 17.41 10.77 13.62
CA PHE A 705 18.30 9.82 12.97
C PHE A 705 18.10 9.81 11.44
N LEU A 706 16.84 9.79 10.99
CA LEU A 706 16.54 9.83 9.56
C LEU A 706 16.90 11.19 8.95
N ARG A 707 16.66 12.30 9.65
CA ARG A 707 17.00 13.65 9.17
C ARG A 707 18.51 13.82 8.99
N GLU A 708 19.31 13.36 9.95
CA GLU A 708 20.78 13.39 9.87
C GLU A 708 21.33 12.45 8.79
N GLY A 709 20.64 11.33 8.54
CA GLY A 709 21.00 10.35 7.53
C GLY A 709 20.46 10.62 6.12
N LEU A 710 19.69 11.69 5.90
CA LEU A 710 19.18 12.00 4.57
C LEU A 710 20.33 12.42 3.63
N PRO A 711 20.34 11.91 2.39
CA PRO A 711 21.29 12.41 1.39
C PRO A 711 20.96 13.84 1.00
N GLN A 712 21.96 14.55 0.48
CA GLN A 712 21.79 15.89 -0.08
C GLN A 712 20.72 15.87 -1.18
N LEU A 713 19.75 16.79 -1.10
CA LEU A 713 18.64 16.86 -2.05
C LEU A 713 19.11 17.31 -3.45
N PRO A 714 18.31 17.07 -4.51
CA PRO A 714 18.71 17.40 -5.88
C PRO A 714 19.09 18.88 -6.08
N ASP A 715 18.32 19.82 -5.50
CA ASP A 715 18.60 21.25 -5.63
C ASP A 715 19.89 21.65 -4.94
N GLU A 716 20.12 21.13 -3.74
CA GLU A 716 21.34 21.37 -2.98
C GLU A 716 22.56 20.79 -3.69
N THR A 717 22.40 19.60 -4.28
CA THR A 717 23.44 18.95 -5.09
C THR A 717 23.77 19.79 -6.33
N VAL A 718 22.75 20.26 -7.07
CA VAL A 718 22.94 21.16 -8.21
C VAL A 718 23.63 22.45 -7.78
N LYS A 719 23.21 23.04 -6.65
CA LYS A 719 23.84 24.24 -6.08
C LYS A 719 25.32 24.00 -5.79
N THR A 720 25.66 22.91 -5.10
CA THR A 720 27.06 22.52 -4.82
C THR A 720 27.86 22.38 -6.11
N LEU A 721 27.34 21.66 -7.11
CA LEU A 721 28.03 21.43 -8.40
C LEU A 721 28.29 22.72 -9.20
N VAL A 722 27.47 23.76 -9.00
CA VAL A 722 27.57 25.02 -9.71
C VAL A 722 28.44 26.04 -8.95
N GLU A 723 28.22 26.18 -7.64
CA GLU A 723 28.83 27.24 -6.82
C GLU A 723 30.21 26.86 -6.27
N ASP A 724 30.48 25.57 -6.05
CA ASP A 724 31.78 25.12 -5.56
C ASP A 724 32.83 25.19 -6.68
N GLY A 725 33.92 25.91 -6.43
CA GLY A 725 35.02 26.10 -7.38
C GLY A 725 35.74 24.80 -7.78
N ARG A 726 35.57 23.70 -7.03
CA ARG A 726 36.06 22.37 -7.39
C ARG A 726 35.35 21.80 -8.62
N TYR A 727 34.06 22.11 -8.79
CA TYR A 727 33.20 21.55 -9.84
C TYR A 727 32.97 22.56 -10.96
N GLY A 728 32.44 23.74 -10.63
CA GLY A 728 32.20 24.83 -11.59
C GLY A 728 31.35 24.43 -12.80
N LEU A 729 30.39 23.52 -12.61
CA LEU A 729 29.49 23.08 -13.68
C LEU A 729 28.50 24.18 -14.06
N THR A 730 28.00 24.14 -15.29
CA THR A 730 26.82 24.95 -15.63
C THR A 730 25.58 24.35 -14.98
N VAL A 731 24.57 25.17 -14.70
CA VAL A 731 23.27 24.68 -14.16
C VAL A 731 22.71 23.56 -15.02
N LYS A 732 22.84 23.68 -16.36
CA LYS A 732 22.38 22.67 -17.31
C LYS A 732 23.11 21.34 -17.13
N ASP A 733 24.44 21.37 -17.03
CA ASP A 733 25.26 20.15 -16.90
C ASP A 733 25.04 19.50 -15.54
N ALA A 734 25.02 20.28 -14.46
CA ALA A 734 24.73 19.80 -13.10
C ALA A 734 23.37 19.11 -13.02
N LYS A 735 22.31 19.72 -13.59
CA LYS A 735 20.98 19.09 -13.65
C LYS A 735 20.96 17.82 -14.47
N THR A 736 21.70 17.80 -15.59
CA THR A 736 21.76 16.61 -16.44
C THR A 736 22.45 15.47 -15.71
N LEU A 737 23.53 15.76 -14.97
CA LEU A 737 24.25 14.79 -14.16
C LEU A 737 23.36 14.22 -13.05
N VAL A 738 22.72 15.08 -12.26
CA VAL A 738 21.80 14.67 -11.18
C VAL A 738 20.57 13.93 -11.73
N GLY A 739 20.03 14.36 -12.88
CA GLY A 739 18.85 13.73 -13.48
C GLY A 739 19.11 12.37 -14.11
N LEU A 740 20.31 12.14 -14.64
CA LEU A 740 20.74 10.84 -15.18
C LEU A 740 21.29 9.90 -14.12
N ASP A 741 21.45 10.37 -12.89
CA ASP A 741 22.01 9.57 -11.82
C ASP A 741 21.02 8.49 -11.36
N THR A 742 21.51 7.26 -11.33
CA THR A 742 20.85 6.08 -10.77
C THR A 742 21.51 5.62 -9.47
N GLY A 743 22.46 6.41 -8.93
CA GLY A 743 23.22 6.13 -7.71
C GLY A 743 24.73 6.19 -7.96
N ASP A 744 25.17 5.69 -9.11
CA ASP A 744 26.61 5.47 -9.36
C ASP A 744 27.26 6.58 -10.22
N ARG A 745 26.49 7.33 -11.00
CA ARG A 745 27.06 8.25 -12.00
C ARG A 745 27.55 9.54 -11.36
N LEU A 746 26.81 10.05 -10.39
CA LEU A 746 27.21 11.25 -9.65
C LEU A 746 28.43 10.97 -8.77
N ASP A 747 28.45 9.83 -8.08
CA ASP A 747 29.59 9.38 -7.28
C ASP A 747 30.83 9.16 -8.16
N TYR A 748 30.68 8.50 -9.31
CA TYR A 748 31.74 8.39 -10.31
C TYR A 748 32.32 9.74 -10.76
N TYR A 749 31.46 10.74 -11.00
CA TYR A 749 31.91 12.09 -11.32
C TYR A 749 32.74 12.69 -10.17
N PHE A 750 32.27 12.55 -8.92
CA PHE A 750 33.01 13.03 -7.76
C PHE A 750 34.37 12.36 -7.63
N ASP A 751 34.46 11.04 -7.84
CA ASP A 751 35.71 10.28 -7.82
C ASP A 751 36.68 10.76 -8.90
N VAL A 752 36.20 10.96 -10.13
CA VAL A 752 37.04 11.50 -11.22
C VAL A 752 37.59 12.88 -10.85
N VAL A 753 36.75 13.77 -10.31
CA VAL A 753 37.18 15.11 -9.89
C VAL A 753 38.18 15.04 -8.74
N GLU A 754 37.97 14.15 -7.77
CA GLU A 754 38.86 13.97 -6.64
C GLU A 754 40.23 13.43 -7.06
N ILE A 755 40.28 12.43 -7.95
CA ILE A 755 41.53 11.92 -8.52
C ILE A 755 42.27 13.02 -9.31
N LEU A 756 41.54 13.80 -10.11
CA LEU A 756 42.10 14.94 -10.84
C LEU A 756 42.70 15.97 -9.88
N ASN A 757 41.99 16.30 -8.80
CA ASN A 757 42.47 17.21 -7.77
C ASN A 757 43.74 16.67 -7.09
N GLN A 758 43.78 15.40 -6.71
CA GLN A 758 44.95 14.78 -6.07
C GLN A 758 46.20 14.78 -6.96
N ARG A 759 46.03 14.72 -8.29
CA ARG A 759 47.13 14.67 -9.27
C ARG A 759 47.54 16.04 -9.85
N THR A 760 46.93 17.12 -9.36
CA THR A 760 47.17 18.49 -9.85
C THR A 760 47.35 19.50 -8.73
N THR A 761 48.12 20.54 -9.02
CA THR A 761 48.32 21.70 -8.14
C THR A 761 47.08 22.60 -8.13
N ALA A 762 46.95 23.45 -7.10
CA ALA A 762 45.81 24.38 -7.00
C ALA A 762 45.72 25.33 -8.21
N GLU A 763 46.86 25.75 -8.77
CA GLU A 763 46.94 26.61 -9.95
C GLU A 763 46.50 25.87 -11.24
N GLU A 764 46.90 24.61 -11.41
CA GLU A 764 46.43 23.75 -12.51
C GLU A 764 44.90 23.54 -12.43
N ARG A 765 44.34 23.33 -11.22
CA ARG A 765 42.89 23.10 -11.04
C ARG A 765 42.05 24.28 -11.54
N VAL A 766 42.44 25.51 -11.16
CA VAL A 766 41.72 26.73 -11.54
C VAL A 766 41.90 27.02 -13.03
N SER A 767 43.13 26.89 -13.54
CA SER A 767 43.42 27.21 -14.94
C SER A 767 42.78 26.22 -15.92
N MET A 768 42.77 24.93 -15.59
CA MET A 768 42.22 23.86 -16.44
C MET A 768 40.72 23.62 -16.25
N LYS A 769 40.10 24.21 -15.21
CA LYS A 769 38.66 24.02 -14.89
C LYS A 769 38.29 22.53 -14.83
N LEU A 770 39.05 21.75 -14.07
CA LEU A 770 39.01 20.28 -14.09
C LEU A 770 37.62 19.70 -13.78
N GLY A 771 36.87 20.30 -12.85
CA GLY A 771 35.49 19.88 -12.56
C GLY A 771 34.56 19.96 -13.76
N LYS A 772 34.67 21.03 -14.56
CA LYS A 772 33.91 21.21 -15.81
C LYS A 772 34.38 20.27 -16.90
N ALA A 773 35.69 20.05 -17.01
CA ALA A 773 36.23 19.07 -17.95
C ALA A 773 35.69 17.67 -17.62
N ALA A 774 35.77 17.22 -16.37
CA ALA A 774 35.22 15.95 -15.93
C ALA A 774 33.72 15.83 -16.25
N GLY A 775 32.93 16.87 -15.96
CA GLY A 775 31.49 16.85 -16.23
C GLY A 775 31.16 16.66 -17.71
N ASN A 776 31.89 17.36 -18.60
CA ASN A 776 31.74 17.20 -20.04
C ASN A 776 32.10 15.78 -20.51
N TRP A 777 33.19 15.22 -19.99
CA TRP A 777 33.64 13.89 -20.37
C TRP A 777 32.69 12.79 -19.88
N VAL A 778 32.19 12.90 -18.66
CA VAL A 778 31.18 11.98 -18.10
C VAL A 778 29.87 12.06 -18.88
N LEU A 779 29.35 13.27 -19.11
CA LEU A 779 28.03 13.46 -19.72
C LEU A 779 28.01 13.25 -21.23
N MET A 780 29.00 13.79 -21.95
CA MET A 780 28.97 13.85 -23.41
C MET A 780 29.76 12.72 -24.06
N GLU A 781 31.00 12.51 -23.63
CA GLU A 781 31.88 11.54 -24.28
C GLU A 781 31.56 10.11 -23.83
N LEU A 782 31.63 9.84 -22.53
CA LEU A 782 31.28 8.53 -21.96
C LEU A 782 29.77 8.25 -22.08
N GLY A 783 28.93 9.23 -21.73
CA GLY A 783 27.48 9.11 -21.91
C GLY A 783 27.06 8.87 -23.37
N GLY A 784 27.77 9.44 -24.34
CA GLY A 784 27.55 9.19 -25.77
C GLY A 784 27.88 7.76 -26.18
N LEU A 785 28.98 7.19 -25.68
CA LEU A 785 29.37 5.80 -25.93
C LEU A 785 28.35 4.82 -25.34
N ILE A 786 27.95 5.03 -24.08
CA ILE A 786 26.94 4.23 -23.39
C ILE A 786 25.62 4.23 -24.16
N THR A 787 25.16 5.41 -24.58
CA THR A 787 23.92 5.56 -25.37
C THR A 787 24.02 4.87 -26.73
N THR A 788 25.18 4.95 -27.38
CA THR A 788 25.40 4.34 -28.70
C THR A 788 25.44 2.81 -28.60
N ALA A 789 26.02 2.29 -27.52
CA ALA A 789 26.10 0.87 -27.24
C ALA A 789 24.79 0.27 -26.67
N ASP A 790 23.83 1.12 -26.27
CA ASP A 790 22.57 0.76 -25.61
C ASP A 790 22.78 -0.11 -24.36
N ILE A 791 23.79 0.24 -23.56
CA ILE A 791 24.13 -0.46 -22.31
C ILE A 791 23.76 0.36 -21.08
N ALA A 792 23.52 -0.31 -19.95
CA ALA A 792 23.33 0.34 -18.67
C ALA A 792 24.63 1.03 -18.20
N TRP A 793 24.49 2.07 -17.38
CA TRP A 793 25.64 2.72 -16.75
C TRP A 793 26.32 1.75 -15.78
N SER A 794 27.66 1.70 -15.83
CA SER A 794 28.48 0.99 -14.85
C SER A 794 29.87 1.65 -14.81
N GLU A 795 30.41 1.80 -13.60
CA GLU A 795 31.77 2.28 -13.37
C GLU A 795 32.85 1.26 -13.80
N ASP A 796 32.49 -0.02 -13.95
CA ASP A 796 33.40 -1.10 -14.33
C ASP A 796 33.83 -1.01 -15.80
N ILE A 797 33.04 -0.33 -16.65
CA ILE A 797 33.31 -0.21 -18.09
C ILE A 797 34.52 0.71 -18.32
N VAL A 798 34.55 1.85 -17.62
CA VAL A 798 35.67 2.79 -17.63
C VAL A 798 35.87 3.27 -16.20
N SER A 799 36.92 2.79 -15.52
CA SER A 799 37.19 3.21 -14.15
C SER A 799 37.43 4.72 -14.05
N SER A 800 37.13 5.30 -12.88
CA SER A 800 37.35 6.72 -12.61
C SER A 800 38.83 7.11 -12.76
N GLN A 801 39.77 6.21 -12.42
CA GLN A 801 41.21 6.40 -12.65
C GLN A 801 41.58 6.50 -14.13
N GLN A 802 41.01 5.64 -14.99
CA GLN A 802 41.29 5.68 -16.42
C GLN A 802 40.78 6.99 -17.02
N LEU A 803 39.53 7.37 -16.73
CA LEU A 803 38.97 8.62 -17.25
C LEU A 803 39.73 9.85 -16.75
N ALA A 804 40.09 9.89 -15.46
CA ALA A 804 40.91 10.97 -14.90
C ALA A 804 42.29 11.06 -15.57
N SER A 805 42.94 9.93 -15.87
CA SER A 805 44.23 9.94 -16.59
C SER A 805 44.08 10.52 -18.01
N ILE A 806 43.06 10.09 -18.76
CA ILE A 806 42.77 10.62 -20.11
C ILE A 806 42.56 12.15 -20.05
N ILE A 807 41.74 12.62 -19.11
CA ILE A 807 41.46 14.05 -18.94
C ILE A 807 42.76 14.80 -18.59
N LEU A 808 43.59 14.27 -17.70
CA LEU A 808 44.82 14.92 -17.26
C LEU A 808 45.83 15.07 -18.40
N HIS A 809 46.05 14.01 -19.19
CA HIS A 809 46.91 14.06 -20.38
C HIS A 809 46.41 15.08 -21.41
N LEU A 810 45.09 15.17 -21.60
CA LEU A 810 44.49 16.15 -22.50
C LEU A 810 44.70 17.59 -21.98
N GLN A 811 44.44 17.85 -20.69
CA GLN A 811 44.56 19.18 -20.10
C GLN A 811 46.02 19.67 -20.05
N ARG A 812 46.96 18.75 -19.85
CA ARG A 812 48.41 19.01 -19.95
C ARG A 812 48.92 19.11 -21.39
N ARG A 813 48.03 19.00 -22.39
CA ARG A 813 48.36 19.03 -23.82
C ARG A 813 49.37 17.97 -24.24
N GLN A 814 49.35 16.82 -23.59
CA GLN A 814 50.19 15.67 -23.97
C GLN A 814 49.53 14.82 -25.06
N ILE A 815 48.20 14.93 -25.21
CA ILE A 815 47.43 14.29 -26.27
C ILE A 815 46.43 15.29 -26.86
N THR A 816 45.92 15.03 -28.07
CA THR A 816 44.90 15.86 -28.72
C THR A 816 43.48 15.41 -28.34
N GLY A 817 42.47 16.26 -28.58
CA GLY A 817 41.06 15.91 -28.36
C GLY A 817 40.60 14.64 -29.11
N PRO A 818 40.87 14.50 -30.42
CA PRO A 818 40.57 13.27 -31.16
C PRO A 818 41.22 12.02 -30.56
N THR A 819 42.50 12.12 -30.20
CA THR A 819 43.26 11.02 -29.59
C THR A 819 42.68 10.63 -28.22
N ALA A 820 42.29 11.60 -27.40
CA ALA A 820 41.65 11.34 -26.11
C ALA A 820 40.31 10.60 -26.26
N LYS A 821 39.50 10.95 -27.28
CA LYS A 821 38.24 10.23 -27.60
C LYS A 821 38.50 8.80 -28.06
N GLN A 822 39.52 8.61 -28.90
CA GLN A 822 39.94 7.28 -29.35
C GLN A 822 40.37 6.40 -28.17
N LEU A 823 41.15 6.97 -27.26
CA LEU A 823 41.61 6.29 -26.05
C LEU A 823 40.46 5.90 -25.13
N LEU A 824 39.50 6.81 -24.90
CA LEU A 824 38.29 6.50 -24.15
C LEU A 824 37.49 5.36 -24.79
N ALA A 825 37.30 5.39 -26.11
CA ALA A 825 36.59 4.33 -26.82
C ALA A 825 37.30 2.97 -26.69
N ARG A 826 38.64 2.93 -26.76
CA ARG A 826 39.40 1.69 -26.57
C ARG A 826 39.22 1.10 -25.17
N VAL A 827 39.34 1.93 -24.14
CA VAL A 827 39.12 1.50 -22.75
C VAL A 827 37.69 0.99 -22.59
N PHE A 828 36.71 1.73 -23.11
CA PHE A 828 35.29 1.36 -23.08
C PHE A 828 35.00 -0.01 -23.73
N TYR A 829 35.69 -0.35 -24.84
CA TYR A 829 35.53 -1.65 -25.52
C TYR A 829 36.44 -2.77 -24.95
N GLY A 830 37.06 -2.56 -23.78
CA GLY A 830 37.70 -3.63 -23.01
C GLY A 830 39.23 -3.60 -22.97
N ASP A 831 39.88 -2.51 -23.39
CA ASP A 831 41.32 -2.36 -23.18
C ASP A 831 41.63 -2.06 -21.70
N GLN A 832 42.19 -3.05 -21.01
CA GLN A 832 42.50 -2.99 -19.57
C GLN A 832 43.92 -2.47 -19.28
N ARG A 833 44.70 -2.11 -20.31
CA ARG A 833 46.04 -1.54 -20.09
C ARG A 833 45.92 -0.18 -19.39
N PRO A 834 46.91 0.21 -18.56
CA PRO A 834 47.01 1.58 -18.07
C PRO A 834 47.03 2.57 -19.23
N VAL A 835 46.34 3.70 -19.07
CA VAL A 835 46.20 4.74 -20.09
C VAL A 835 47.57 5.19 -20.63
N GLU A 836 48.55 5.33 -19.75
CA GLU A 836 49.91 5.74 -20.07
C GLU A 836 50.60 4.72 -21.01
N LYS A 837 50.38 3.42 -20.80
CA LYS A 837 50.92 2.37 -21.68
C LYS A 837 50.26 2.37 -23.05
N ILE A 838 48.94 2.59 -23.12
CA ILE A 838 48.24 2.68 -24.41
C ILE A 838 48.80 3.88 -25.19
N ILE A 839 49.03 5.01 -24.51
CA ILE A 839 49.59 6.21 -25.14
C ILE A 839 51.00 5.95 -25.70
N GLU A 840 51.86 5.25 -24.96
CA GLU A 840 53.23 4.93 -25.38
C GLU A 840 53.26 3.90 -26.52
N GLU A 841 52.61 2.75 -26.36
CA GLU A 841 52.66 1.63 -27.30
C GLU A 841 52.04 1.98 -28.66
N GLU A 842 51.01 2.84 -28.66
CA GLU A 842 50.28 3.24 -29.88
C GLU A 842 50.76 4.59 -30.44
N ASN A 843 51.85 5.16 -29.88
CA ASN A 843 52.44 6.43 -30.31
C ASN A 843 51.44 7.61 -30.34
N LEU A 844 50.58 7.70 -29.33
CA LEU A 844 49.48 8.69 -29.26
C LEU A 844 49.87 10.05 -28.66
N LEU A 845 51.13 10.21 -28.24
CA LEU A 845 51.62 11.48 -27.71
C LEU A 845 51.58 12.58 -28.76
N LEU A 846 51.19 13.78 -28.34
CA LEU A 846 51.29 14.99 -29.14
C LEU A 846 52.76 15.23 -29.52
N ARG A 847 53.05 15.18 -30.82
CA ARG A 847 54.37 15.56 -31.36
C ARG A 847 54.21 16.92 -32.04
N PRO A 848 54.48 18.03 -31.32
CA PRO A 848 54.20 19.36 -31.84
C PRO A 848 55.03 19.62 -33.10
N MET A 849 54.35 20.02 -34.18
CA MET A 849 54.99 20.47 -35.42
C MET A 849 55.69 21.82 -35.21
N THR A 850 56.80 22.01 -35.91
CA THR A 850 57.51 23.29 -36.02
C THR A 850 56.67 24.31 -36.79
N ARG A 851 56.96 25.60 -36.63
CA ARG A 851 56.24 26.67 -37.32
C ARG A 851 56.30 26.52 -38.84
N ASP A 852 57.44 26.10 -39.38
CA ASP A 852 57.63 25.93 -40.82
C ASP A 852 56.78 24.76 -41.36
N GLU A 853 56.69 23.65 -40.62
CA GLU A 853 55.81 22.54 -40.96
C GLU A 853 54.33 22.95 -40.94
N TYR A 854 53.90 23.78 -39.98
CA TYR A 854 52.54 24.35 -39.96
C TYR A 854 52.29 25.26 -41.16
N LEU A 855 53.24 26.13 -41.50
CA LEU A 855 53.12 27.03 -42.65
C LEU A 855 52.94 26.26 -43.94
N SER A 856 53.75 25.22 -44.18
CA SER A 856 53.62 24.37 -45.36
C SER A 856 52.26 23.69 -45.42
N LEU A 857 51.81 23.07 -44.31
CA LEU A 857 50.53 22.37 -44.26
C LEU A 857 49.33 23.31 -44.46
N VAL A 858 49.35 24.49 -43.83
CA VAL A 858 48.30 25.49 -43.99
C VAL A 858 48.28 26.04 -45.41
N GLN A 859 49.45 26.30 -46.01
CA GLN A 859 49.55 26.79 -47.39
C GLN A 859 48.96 25.79 -48.39
N GLU A 860 49.19 24.48 -48.21
CA GLU A 860 48.56 23.45 -49.02
C GLU A 860 47.03 23.46 -48.89
N VAL A 861 46.50 23.54 -47.66
CA VAL A 861 45.05 23.58 -47.43
C VAL A 861 44.42 24.82 -48.06
N LEU A 862 45.11 25.96 -48.00
CA LEU A 862 44.67 27.20 -48.64
C LEU A 862 44.65 27.05 -50.18
N ASN A 863 45.69 26.47 -50.77
CA ASN A 863 45.77 26.23 -52.21
C ASN A 863 44.65 25.29 -52.71
N ASP A 864 44.25 24.31 -51.91
CA ASP A 864 43.19 23.36 -52.24
C ASP A 864 41.77 23.93 -52.04
N ASN A 865 41.62 25.09 -51.37
CA ASN A 865 40.31 25.67 -51.02
C ASN A 865 40.17 27.17 -51.40
N PRO A 866 40.44 27.57 -52.66
CA PRO A 866 40.45 28.99 -53.06
C PRO A 866 39.09 29.68 -52.87
N ASP A 867 37.98 29.00 -53.14
CA ASP A 867 36.62 29.55 -52.97
C ASP A 867 36.32 29.94 -51.51
N THR A 868 36.92 29.22 -50.56
CA THR A 868 36.74 29.47 -49.13
C THR A 868 37.53 30.71 -48.71
N ILE A 869 38.71 30.93 -49.29
CA ILE A 869 39.53 32.13 -49.07
C ILE A 869 38.78 33.38 -49.55
N THR A 870 38.25 33.34 -50.77
CA THR A 870 37.47 34.45 -51.34
C THR A 870 36.23 34.75 -50.49
N ALA A 871 35.52 33.72 -50.00
CA ALA A 871 34.38 33.90 -49.12
C ALA A 871 34.74 34.54 -47.77
N ILE A 872 35.93 34.26 -47.23
CA ILE A 872 36.40 34.83 -45.97
C ILE A 872 36.88 36.27 -46.17
N LYS A 873 37.77 36.52 -47.15
CA LYS A 873 38.38 37.84 -47.39
C LYS A 873 37.42 38.87 -48.00
N GLU A 874 36.62 38.47 -48.99
CA GLU A 874 35.79 39.41 -49.74
C GLU A 874 34.35 39.50 -49.22
N ARG A 875 33.79 38.38 -48.72
CA ARG A 875 32.38 38.31 -48.27
C ARG A 875 32.23 38.35 -46.75
N GLY A 876 33.34 38.48 -46.01
CA GLY A 876 33.35 38.59 -44.54
C GLY A 876 32.82 37.35 -43.81
N GLN A 877 32.79 36.18 -44.46
CA GLN A 877 32.23 34.95 -43.86
C GLN A 877 33.24 34.26 -42.93
N THR A 878 33.64 34.93 -41.86
CA THR A 878 34.63 34.45 -40.88
C THR A 878 34.30 33.09 -40.27
N GLY A 879 33.04 32.68 -40.24
CA GLY A 879 32.62 31.34 -39.81
C GLY A 879 33.21 30.18 -40.64
N LYS A 880 33.69 30.44 -41.86
CA LYS A 880 34.37 29.44 -42.70
C LYS A 880 35.84 29.20 -42.31
N LEU A 881 36.40 30.02 -41.42
CA LEU A 881 37.75 29.79 -40.90
C LEU A 881 37.86 28.43 -40.18
N MET A 882 36.83 28.06 -39.41
CA MET A 882 36.80 26.78 -38.71
C MET A 882 36.73 25.57 -39.65
N PHE A 883 36.20 25.74 -40.86
CA PHE A 883 36.27 24.71 -41.89
C PHE A 883 37.71 24.49 -42.35
N LEU A 884 38.49 25.56 -42.58
CA LEU A 884 39.90 25.45 -42.94
C LEU A 884 40.73 24.85 -41.80
N VAL A 885 40.48 25.24 -40.54
CA VAL A 885 41.12 24.61 -39.37
C VAL A 885 40.83 23.11 -39.36
N GLY A 886 39.58 22.70 -39.62
CA GLY A 886 39.20 21.29 -39.73
C GLY A 886 39.93 20.55 -40.85
N GLN A 887 40.13 21.18 -42.01
CA GLN A 887 40.90 20.60 -43.12
C GLN A 887 42.40 20.47 -42.78
N THR A 888 42.99 21.48 -42.12
CA THR A 888 44.38 21.42 -41.64
C THR A 888 44.58 20.29 -40.63
N VAL A 889 43.66 20.14 -39.68
CA VAL A 889 43.71 19.03 -38.70
C VAL A 889 43.54 17.67 -39.39
N ARG A 890 42.64 17.57 -40.37
CA ARG A 890 42.39 16.32 -41.10
C ARG A 890 43.56 15.92 -42.01
N ARG A 891 44.29 16.89 -42.54
CA ARG A 891 45.37 16.66 -43.51
C ARG A 891 46.72 16.39 -42.84
N GLY A 892 46.95 16.91 -41.65
CA GLY A 892 48.13 16.55 -40.86
C GLY A 892 48.04 15.14 -40.30
N GLU A 893 49.20 14.58 -39.91
CA GLU A 893 49.25 13.28 -39.25
C GLU A 893 48.56 13.34 -37.88
N ASP A 894 47.86 12.27 -37.51
CA ASP A 894 47.15 12.15 -36.24
C ASP A 894 48.09 12.42 -35.06
N GLY A 895 47.67 13.32 -34.17
CA GLY A 895 48.46 13.69 -32.99
C GLY A 895 49.60 14.68 -33.25
N ARG A 896 49.73 15.28 -34.45
CA ARG A 896 50.74 16.33 -34.73
C ARG A 896 50.19 17.75 -34.82
N VAL A 897 48.92 17.90 -35.19
CA VAL A 897 48.26 19.20 -35.41
C VAL A 897 47.40 19.63 -34.22
N GLU A 898 47.74 20.76 -33.63
CA GLU A 898 46.97 21.48 -32.62
C GLU A 898 46.02 22.47 -33.33
N ALA A 899 44.71 22.27 -33.16
CA ALA A 899 43.70 23.11 -33.80
C ALA A 899 43.86 24.61 -33.51
N LYS A 900 44.27 24.98 -32.28
CA LYS A 900 44.48 26.37 -31.89
C LYS A 900 45.65 27.02 -32.63
N LYS A 901 46.79 26.31 -32.75
CA LYS A 901 47.93 26.80 -33.53
C LYS A 901 47.59 26.86 -35.02
N ALA A 902 46.86 25.88 -35.55
CA ALA A 902 46.38 25.91 -36.92
C ALA A 902 45.48 27.15 -37.18
N GLU A 903 44.59 27.48 -36.24
CA GLU A 903 43.76 28.69 -36.30
C GLU A 903 44.61 29.97 -36.26
N GLU A 904 45.56 30.07 -35.33
CA GLU A 904 46.49 31.21 -35.22
C GLU A 904 47.27 31.42 -36.52
N MET A 905 47.84 30.36 -37.11
CA MET A 905 48.58 30.42 -38.36
C MET A 905 47.69 30.76 -39.57
N LEU A 906 46.46 30.24 -39.62
CA LEU A 906 45.48 30.58 -40.66
C LEU A 906 45.04 32.05 -40.57
N ARG A 907 44.85 32.58 -39.36
CA ARG A 907 44.51 34.00 -39.16
C ARG A 907 45.66 34.91 -39.56
N GLU A 908 46.90 34.53 -39.23
CA GLU A 908 48.12 35.24 -39.62
C GLU A 908 48.24 35.31 -41.16
N LEU A 909 48.14 34.17 -41.85
CA LEU A 909 48.26 34.10 -43.33
C LEU A 909 47.10 34.76 -44.08
N LEU A 910 45.90 34.78 -43.49
CA LEU A 910 44.72 35.41 -44.07
C LEU A 910 44.56 36.88 -43.68
N GLU A 911 45.45 37.43 -42.85
CA GLU A 911 45.43 38.81 -42.32
C GLU A 911 44.11 39.16 -41.60
N ILE A 912 43.55 38.19 -40.88
CA ILE A 912 42.30 38.37 -40.12
C ILE A 912 42.68 38.80 -38.69
N PRO A 913 42.14 39.92 -38.16
CA PRO A 913 42.39 40.33 -36.78
C PRO A 913 42.02 39.21 -35.79
N ALA A 914 42.81 39.08 -34.73
CA ALA A 914 42.65 38.06 -33.69
C ALA A 914 41.25 38.11 -33.04
#